data_AF-C7NPR7-F1
#
_entry.id   AF-C7NPR7-F1
#
_cell.length_a   1.000
_cell.length_b   1.000
_cell.length_c   1.000
_cell.angle_alpha   90.00
_cell.angle_beta   90.00
_cell.angle_gamma   90.00
#
_symmetry.space_group_name_H-M   'P 1'
#
loop_
_entity.id
_entity.type
_entity.pdbx_description
1 polymer ?
#
loop_
_entity_poly.entity_id
_entity_poly.type
_entity_poly.pdbx_seq_one_letter_code
_entity_poly.pdbx_strand_id
1 'polypeptide(L)'
;MSAIEFIPPAALGDRDAAIVDVREAAAYTDLGHVPGAANIPVDRFRDPTGIARGMLPDPTDLATWLGEAGISPTDPVIAYDDDCGVYAARFLATLAAFGHDGDLYLLDGDYSVYEREADVTVEQPDVEPVEYEPDDLDETLLADREDVEAAVDGEAIVVDTRTEPEFEQAHIPGAVQLDWKVFVDDETGRRRSVEAIGSTLAEHGLEPDRPVVLYCNTARRLSYVFAVLEDLGYGDVRFYEGSLEDWLRTETDDWDPAEIKRRVREHANQGPAAVKEALGEDAAAKLKLVGLYGQKQSGYFMFRTKIPGGVLTADAARALGTVAEEYATLPEERDPKRSPFGDGYLDVTTRQDVQFHWIRMADVPEIWELLDPAGVSTFQTGGNSVRNVVSCPAAGVADDEVLDARPVAEAITEAFLADRRYANLPRKLKVSVNGCRGACAQPEINDLGFTPARKGDRVGFNLAAGGGLSDSPRVASDLDVFVERDQVVDVVRATADLFIEHGSYLDTAVNRLRFLVEEWGAEQFREELQRFAPFEFESAGEDLVTHHHPDHVGVHEQADGDNYVGLSIPVGRIDGTDFRGMADLAESYGNGEIRLTTQQNLLLPDVADGDLDDLRAEPLLDEYSPDPGPFTRGVVTCTGREFCNYALVETKARAKRWAAELDERVDIDQDRVGLRFSGCTASCAQPQIDDIGLRGETRQTDDGVESAVDIAVGGKLNVDPQFATWIAPRVPIESAPDAIERLVAVFEREGRDCEQLHELCRLADDDRLAEVLHPAAIDPVEAAANGGRTDAD
;
A
#
# COMPACT_ATOMS: atom_id res chain seq x y z
N MET A 1 -43.59 0.79 -11.29
CA MET A 1 -42.67 1.05 -10.18
C MET A 1 -43.41 1.86 -9.15
N SER A 2 -43.42 1.37 -7.92
CA SER A 2 -43.98 2.09 -6.78
C SER A 2 -42.91 3.03 -6.24
N ALA A 3 -43.17 4.34 -6.31
CA ALA A 3 -42.30 5.36 -5.71
C ALA A 3 -42.22 5.14 -4.19
N ILE A 4 -41.06 5.44 -3.58
CA ILE A 4 -40.93 5.40 -2.12
C ILE A 4 -41.68 6.60 -1.53
N GLU A 5 -42.76 6.33 -0.79
CA GLU A 5 -43.59 7.37 -0.17
C GLU A 5 -43.26 7.52 1.33
N PHE A 6 -43.11 8.77 1.81
CA PHE A 6 -42.95 9.03 3.25
C PHE A 6 -44.28 8.97 3.98
N ILE A 7 -44.34 8.25 5.11
CA ILE A 7 -45.57 8.07 5.88
C ILE A 7 -45.39 8.44 7.35
N PRO A 8 -46.34 9.16 7.98
CA PRO A 8 -46.22 9.50 9.40
C PRO A 8 -46.49 8.26 10.30
N PRO A 9 -45.94 8.22 11.53
CA PRO A 9 -46.22 7.15 12.50
C PRO A 9 -47.70 6.83 12.71
N ALA A 10 -48.56 7.85 12.67
CA ALA A 10 -50.01 7.69 12.82
C ALA A 10 -50.67 6.86 11.69
N ALA A 11 -50.01 6.67 10.55
CA ALA A 11 -50.53 5.97 9.39
C ALA A 11 -50.07 4.50 9.29
N LEU A 12 -49.26 4.01 10.25
CA LEU A 12 -48.78 2.62 10.27
C LEU A 12 -49.92 1.60 10.42
N GLY A 13 -50.90 1.86 11.30
CA GLY A 13 -51.99 0.92 11.59
C GLY A 13 -53.13 0.89 10.56
N ASP A 14 -53.11 1.79 9.57
CA ASP A 14 -54.14 1.90 8.54
C ASP A 14 -53.76 1.15 7.24
N ARG A 15 -52.55 0.59 7.16
CA ARG A 15 -52.01 -0.09 5.96
C ARG A 15 -51.82 -1.58 6.22
N ASP A 16 -52.23 -2.40 5.26
CA ASP A 16 -51.95 -3.84 5.23
C ASP A 16 -50.57 -4.04 4.58
N ALA A 17 -49.51 -3.82 5.36
CA ALA A 17 -48.12 -3.79 4.90
C ALA A 17 -47.20 -4.52 5.88
N ALA A 18 -46.16 -5.16 5.36
CA ALA A 18 -45.09 -5.73 6.16
C ALA A 18 -44.25 -4.60 6.79
N ILE A 19 -44.15 -4.58 8.11
CA ILE A 19 -43.36 -3.59 8.83
C ILE A 19 -41.96 -4.18 9.06
N VAL A 20 -40.92 -3.46 8.65
CA VAL A 20 -39.53 -3.89 8.72
C VAL A 20 -38.74 -2.95 9.62
N ASP A 21 -38.15 -3.51 10.67
CA ASP A 21 -37.19 -2.86 11.54
C ASP A 21 -35.78 -3.18 11.07
N VAL A 22 -35.06 -2.18 10.56
CA VAL A 22 -33.70 -2.39 10.03
C VAL A 22 -32.58 -2.15 11.04
N ARG A 23 -32.91 -1.91 12.31
CA ARG A 23 -31.92 -1.69 13.37
C ARG A 23 -31.20 -2.98 13.73
N GLU A 24 -30.12 -2.83 14.49
CA GLU A 24 -29.39 -3.93 15.08
C GLU A 24 -30.32 -4.89 15.84
N ALA A 25 -30.07 -6.20 15.71
CA ALA A 25 -30.91 -7.23 16.33
C ALA A 25 -31.02 -7.09 17.86
N ALA A 26 -29.96 -6.56 18.49
CA ALA A 26 -29.95 -6.24 19.91
C ALA A 26 -30.91 -5.08 20.23
N ALA A 27 -30.92 -4.01 19.43
CA ALA A 27 -31.83 -2.87 19.62
C ALA A 27 -33.29 -3.31 19.48
N TYR A 28 -33.59 -4.11 18.45
CA TYR A 28 -34.92 -4.68 18.22
C TYR A 28 -35.44 -5.52 19.40
N THR A 29 -34.56 -6.34 19.99
CA THR A 29 -34.94 -7.27 21.08
C THR A 29 -35.00 -6.57 22.45
N ASP A 30 -34.05 -5.67 22.73
CA ASP A 30 -33.85 -5.11 24.07
C ASP A 30 -34.60 -3.79 24.29
N LEU A 31 -34.71 -2.94 23.25
CA LEU A 31 -35.35 -1.63 23.36
C LEU A 31 -36.83 -1.66 22.97
N GLY A 32 -37.28 -2.75 22.33
CA GLY A 32 -38.62 -2.87 21.75
C GLY A 32 -38.68 -2.33 20.32
N HIS A 33 -39.79 -2.58 19.65
CA HIS A 33 -40.02 -2.32 18.23
C HIS A 33 -41.50 -1.98 17.95
N VAL A 34 -41.78 -1.53 16.73
CA VAL A 34 -43.15 -1.26 16.27
C VAL A 34 -43.93 -2.58 16.27
N PRO A 35 -45.14 -2.66 16.86
CA PRO A 35 -45.91 -3.90 16.90
C PRO A 35 -46.10 -4.55 15.53
N GLY A 36 -45.71 -5.83 15.42
CA GLY A 36 -45.79 -6.60 14.18
C GLY A 36 -44.58 -6.47 13.25
N ALA A 37 -43.56 -5.68 13.61
CA ALA A 37 -42.36 -5.53 12.79
C ALA A 37 -41.46 -6.77 12.79
N ALA A 38 -41.05 -7.22 11.62
CA ALA A 38 -39.97 -8.18 11.44
C ALA A 38 -38.62 -7.46 11.44
N ASN A 39 -37.60 -8.06 12.07
CA ASN A 39 -36.27 -7.48 12.11
C ASN A 39 -35.38 -7.98 10.99
N ILE A 40 -34.80 -7.03 10.28
CA ILE A 40 -33.89 -7.27 9.17
C ILE A 40 -32.69 -6.33 9.36
N PRO A 41 -31.66 -6.70 10.16
CA PRO A 41 -30.60 -5.79 10.56
C PRO A 41 -29.82 -5.20 9.39
N VAL A 42 -29.38 -3.95 9.55
CA VAL A 42 -28.56 -3.21 8.57
C VAL A 42 -27.34 -3.97 8.05
N ASP A 43 -26.69 -4.77 8.88
CA ASP A 43 -25.53 -5.57 8.50
C ASP A 43 -25.86 -6.75 7.56
N ARG A 44 -27.14 -7.14 7.42
CA ARG A 44 -27.55 -8.22 6.51
C ARG A 44 -27.67 -7.80 5.05
N PHE A 45 -27.82 -6.50 4.78
CA PHE A 45 -28.10 -5.98 3.42
C PHE A 45 -27.11 -4.97 2.90
N ARG A 46 -25.93 -5.10 3.48
CA ARG A 46 -24.69 -4.50 3.04
C ARG A 46 -23.82 -5.67 2.65
N ASP A 47 -23.34 -5.70 1.42
CA ASP A 47 -22.37 -6.73 1.02
C ASP A 47 -21.18 -6.72 2.01
N PRO A 48 -20.94 -7.84 2.75
CA PRO A 48 -19.87 -7.94 3.73
C PRO A 48 -18.50 -8.25 3.09
N THR A 49 -18.48 -8.57 1.79
CA THR A 49 -17.30 -9.03 1.03
C THR A 49 -16.85 -8.05 -0.07
N GLY A 50 -17.64 -7.02 -0.37
CA GLY A 50 -17.37 -6.04 -1.41
C GLY A 50 -16.33 -4.97 -1.06
N ILE A 51 -15.69 -4.49 -2.12
CA ILE A 51 -14.66 -3.42 -2.26
C ILE A 51 -15.00 -2.15 -1.46
N ALA A 52 -16.29 -1.82 -1.37
CA ALA A 52 -16.85 -0.74 -0.57
C ALA A 52 -17.96 -1.30 0.34
N ARG A 53 -17.67 -1.52 1.63
CA ARG A 53 -18.65 -2.02 2.61
C ARG A 53 -20.02 -1.31 2.49
N GLY A 54 -21.06 -1.96 1.94
CA GLY A 54 -22.42 -1.39 1.88
C GLY A 54 -23.08 -1.23 0.50
N MET A 55 -22.48 -1.77 -0.55
CA MET A 55 -23.12 -1.98 -1.86
C MET A 55 -24.32 -2.94 -1.79
N LEU A 56 -25.09 -3.07 -2.88
CA LEU A 56 -26.29 -3.88 -3.01
C LEU A 56 -25.96 -5.34 -2.68
N PRO A 57 -26.84 -6.06 -1.96
CA PRO A 57 -26.60 -7.45 -1.56
C PRO A 57 -26.66 -8.40 -2.76
N ASP A 58 -26.10 -9.61 -2.60
CA ASP A 58 -26.36 -10.71 -3.53
C ASP A 58 -27.88 -10.98 -3.59
N PRO A 59 -28.47 -11.19 -4.78
CA PRO A 59 -29.90 -11.47 -4.90
C PRO A 59 -30.33 -12.74 -4.14
N THR A 60 -29.44 -13.72 -4.00
CA THR A 60 -29.70 -14.94 -3.20
C THR A 60 -29.77 -14.61 -1.71
N ASP A 61 -28.89 -13.70 -1.27
CA ASP A 61 -28.99 -13.15 0.07
C ASP A 61 -30.34 -12.44 0.18
N LEU A 62 -30.67 -11.46 -0.70
CA LEU A 62 -31.98 -10.77 -0.84
C LEU A 62 -33.20 -11.68 -0.63
N ALA A 63 -33.25 -12.77 -1.38
CA ALA A 63 -34.30 -13.76 -1.31
C ALA A 63 -34.44 -14.39 0.09
N THR A 64 -33.31 -14.65 0.76
CA THR A 64 -33.25 -15.41 2.02
C THR A 64 -33.85 -14.63 3.20
N TRP A 65 -33.29 -13.48 3.58
CA TRP A 65 -33.81 -12.60 4.64
C TRP A 65 -35.23 -12.06 4.39
N LEU A 66 -35.66 -11.77 3.15
CA LEU A 66 -37.06 -11.39 2.88
C LEU A 66 -38.01 -12.58 3.06
N GLY A 67 -37.62 -13.74 2.55
CA GLY A 67 -38.37 -14.98 2.73
C GLY A 67 -38.48 -15.39 4.20
N GLU A 68 -37.39 -15.30 4.97
CA GLU A 68 -37.37 -15.52 6.43
C GLU A 68 -38.27 -14.54 7.18
N ALA A 69 -38.36 -13.29 6.72
CA ALA A 69 -39.24 -12.27 7.27
C ALA A 69 -40.70 -12.39 6.81
N GLY A 70 -41.04 -13.42 6.02
CA GLY A 70 -42.39 -13.68 5.52
C GLY A 70 -42.91 -12.64 4.53
N ILE A 71 -42.02 -11.91 3.85
CA ILE A 71 -42.35 -10.87 2.88
C ILE A 71 -42.33 -11.48 1.50
N SER A 72 -43.43 -11.37 0.74
CA SER A 72 -43.50 -11.77 -0.66
C SER A 72 -43.19 -10.60 -1.60
N PRO A 73 -42.83 -10.83 -2.88
CA PRO A 73 -42.52 -9.77 -3.83
C PRO A 73 -43.63 -8.73 -4.04
N THR A 74 -44.88 -9.07 -3.72
CA THR A 74 -46.05 -8.19 -3.93
C THR A 74 -46.56 -7.51 -2.65
N ASP A 75 -46.00 -7.84 -1.49
CA ASP A 75 -46.47 -7.28 -0.23
C ASP A 75 -46.02 -5.82 -0.10
N PRO A 76 -46.89 -4.86 0.25
CA PRO A 76 -46.44 -3.52 0.58
C PRO A 76 -45.47 -3.56 1.78
N VAL A 77 -44.41 -2.75 1.74
CA VAL A 77 -43.35 -2.74 2.76
C VAL A 77 -43.23 -1.36 3.39
N ILE A 78 -43.22 -1.32 4.72
CA ILE A 78 -42.91 -0.13 5.52
C ILE A 78 -41.60 -0.37 6.25
N ALA A 79 -40.59 0.48 6.04
CA ALA A 79 -39.31 0.36 6.74
C ALA A 79 -39.05 1.54 7.69
N TYR A 80 -38.40 1.26 8.83
CA TYR A 80 -37.90 2.27 9.76
C TYR A 80 -36.58 1.84 10.42
N ASP A 81 -35.83 2.81 10.94
CA ASP A 81 -34.55 2.62 11.63
C ASP A 81 -34.49 3.45 12.94
N ASP A 82 -33.28 3.72 13.44
CA ASP A 82 -32.96 4.62 14.56
C ASP A 82 -32.02 5.78 14.16
N ASP A 83 -31.95 6.13 12.87
CA ASP A 83 -31.08 7.19 12.32
C ASP A 83 -31.83 8.03 11.27
N CYS A 84 -32.97 8.59 11.70
CA CYS A 84 -33.83 9.48 10.90
C CYS A 84 -34.32 8.90 9.56
N GLY A 85 -34.29 7.57 9.38
CA GLY A 85 -34.76 6.85 8.19
C GLY A 85 -33.69 6.59 7.12
N VAL A 86 -32.40 6.93 7.34
CA VAL A 86 -31.36 6.77 6.31
C VAL A 86 -31.07 5.31 5.94
N TYR A 87 -31.08 4.39 6.90
CA TYR A 87 -30.88 2.96 6.67
C TYR A 87 -32.15 2.28 6.18
N ALA A 88 -33.31 2.74 6.65
CA ALA A 88 -34.60 2.29 6.13
C ALA A 88 -34.76 2.69 4.66
N ALA A 89 -34.35 3.91 4.27
CA ALA A 89 -34.31 4.34 2.88
C ALA A 89 -33.37 3.47 2.05
N ARG A 90 -32.21 3.08 2.59
CA ARG A 90 -31.28 2.15 1.93
C ARG A 90 -31.94 0.79 1.65
N PHE A 91 -32.62 0.22 2.63
CA PHE A 91 -33.35 -1.03 2.46
C PHE A 91 -34.41 -0.93 1.36
N LEU A 92 -35.23 0.13 1.37
CA LEU A 92 -36.28 0.32 0.36
C LEU A 92 -35.71 0.58 -1.04
N ALA A 93 -34.61 1.35 -1.15
CA ALA A 93 -33.92 1.57 -2.43
C ALA A 93 -33.35 0.27 -2.99
N THR A 94 -32.86 -0.64 -2.13
CA THR A 94 -32.47 -1.99 -2.54
C THR A 94 -33.67 -2.76 -3.09
N LEU A 95 -34.82 -2.76 -2.41
CA LEU A 95 -36.03 -3.42 -2.91
C LEU A 95 -36.48 -2.86 -4.26
N ALA A 96 -36.44 -1.53 -4.42
CA ALA A 96 -36.76 -0.88 -5.69
C ALA A 96 -35.80 -1.30 -6.81
N ALA A 97 -34.49 -1.36 -6.53
CA ALA A 97 -33.47 -1.78 -7.49
C ALA A 97 -33.64 -3.24 -7.97
N PHE A 98 -34.18 -4.12 -7.11
CA PHE A 98 -34.48 -5.52 -7.44
C PHE A 98 -35.97 -5.74 -7.81
N GLY A 99 -36.66 -4.70 -8.24
CA GLY A 99 -37.98 -4.81 -8.87
C GLY A 99 -39.13 -5.24 -7.93
N HIS A 100 -39.06 -4.94 -6.64
CA HIS A 100 -40.15 -5.27 -5.71
C HIS A 100 -41.49 -4.66 -6.17
N ASP A 101 -42.52 -5.50 -6.34
CA ASP A 101 -43.82 -5.12 -6.91
C ASP A 101 -44.73 -4.39 -5.90
N GLY A 102 -44.52 -4.62 -4.61
CA GLY A 102 -45.27 -4.00 -3.52
C GLY A 102 -45.00 -2.50 -3.36
N ASP A 103 -45.95 -1.77 -2.78
CA ASP A 103 -45.76 -0.35 -2.46
C ASP A 103 -44.71 -0.17 -1.35
N LEU A 104 -43.78 0.76 -1.55
CA LEU A 104 -42.66 1.02 -0.66
C LEU A 104 -42.90 2.29 0.17
N TYR A 105 -42.83 2.17 1.48
CA TYR A 105 -43.09 3.26 2.41
C TYR A 105 -41.94 3.46 3.39
N LEU A 106 -41.47 4.70 3.51
CA LEU A 106 -40.48 5.10 4.50
C LEU A 106 -41.17 5.79 5.67
N LEU A 107 -40.91 5.35 6.91
CA LEU A 107 -41.43 6.03 8.08
C LEU A 107 -40.83 7.44 8.21
N ASP A 108 -41.67 8.46 8.38
CA ASP A 108 -41.26 9.85 8.62
C ASP A 108 -40.77 10.01 10.06
N GLY A 109 -39.45 9.94 10.21
CA GLY A 109 -38.76 9.86 11.48
C GLY A 109 -38.35 8.42 11.81
N ASP A 110 -37.62 8.28 12.90
CA ASP A 110 -37.05 7.01 13.33
C ASP A 110 -37.86 6.35 14.48
N TYR A 111 -37.35 5.24 15.00
CA TYR A 111 -37.89 4.55 16.16
C TYR A 111 -38.12 5.49 17.35
N SER A 112 -37.20 6.43 17.61
CA SER A 112 -37.32 7.40 18.71
C SER A 112 -38.45 8.39 18.48
N VAL A 113 -38.76 8.72 17.21
CA VAL A 113 -39.96 9.50 16.85
C VAL A 113 -41.22 8.69 17.10
N TYR A 114 -41.27 7.42 16.69
CA TYR A 114 -42.41 6.54 16.89
C TYR A 114 -42.71 6.30 18.39
N GLU A 115 -41.68 5.94 19.18
CA GLU A 115 -41.81 5.63 20.61
C GLU A 115 -42.38 6.80 21.43
N ARG A 116 -42.13 8.04 20.99
CA ARG A 116 -42.70 9.24 21.63
C ARG A 116 -44.22 9.39 21.40
N GLU A 117 -44.78 8.72 20.41
CA GLU A 117 -46.15 8.92 19.94
C GLU A 117 -47.04 7.69 20.05
N ALA A 118 -46.46 6.50 20.09
CA ALA A 118 -47.17 5.23 20.09
C ALA A 118 -46.48 4.16 20.97
N ASP A 119 -47.24 3.13 21.34
CA ASP A 119 -46.73 2.02 22.15
C ASP A 119 -45.82 1.11 21.31
N VAL A 120 -44.73 0.65 21.94
CA VAL A 120 -43.78 -0.34 21.41
C VAL A 120 -43.96 -1.69 22.08
N THR A 121 -43.45 -2.75 21.46
CA THR A 121 -43.49 -4.12 22.00
C THR A 121 -42.12 -4.78 21.95
N VAL A 122 -41.91 -5.80 22.78
CA VAL A 122 -40.78 -6.74 22.68
C VAL A 122 -41.23 -8.12 22.18
N GLU A 123 -42.54 -8.30 21.95
CA GLU A 123 -43.10 -9.52 21.41
C GLU A 123 -42.82 -9.61 19.91
N GLN A 124 -41.94 -10.52 19.52
CA GLN A 124 -41.61 -10.77 18.13
C GLN A 124 -42.81 -11.40 17.40
N PRO A 125 -43.08 -11.00 16.14
CA PRO A 125 -44.13 -11.63 15.35
C PRO A 125 -43.77 -13.08 15.02
N ASP A 126 -44.76 -13.95 15.04
CA ASP A 126 -44.64 -15.32 14.52
C ASP A 126 -44.88 -15.28 13.02
N VAL A 127 -43.80 -15.31 12.22
CA VAL A 127 -43.87 -15.17 10.77
C VAL A 127 -43.59 -16.50 10.09
N GLU A 128 -44.46 -16.90 9.16
CA GLU A 128 -44.24 -18.10 8.35
C GLU A 128 -43.36 -17.73 7.14
N PRO A 129 -42.20 -18.38 6.94
CA PRO A 129 -41.33 -18.04 5.82
C PRO A 129 -42.01 -18.26 4.47
N VAL A 130 -41.72 -17.36 3.52
CA VAL A 130 -42.24 -17.41 2.15
C VAL A 130 -41.11 -17.51 1.14
N GLU A 131 -41.45 -17.92 -0.09
CA GLU A 131 -40.51 -17.88 -1.21
C GLU A 131 -40.48 -16.45 -1.77
N TYR A 132 -39.29 -15.88 -1.86
CA TYR A 132 -39.04 -14.58 -2.48
C TYR A 132 -38.09 -14.78 -3.65
N GLU A 133 -38.50 -14.37 -4.85
CA GLU A 133 -37.66 -14.35 -6.04
C GLU A 133 -37.43 -12.88 -6.42
N PRO A 134 -36.20 -12.34 -6.28
CA PRO A 134 -35.90 -10.99 -6.76
C PRO A 134 -35.85 -10.95 -8.28
N ASP A 135 -36.25 -9.83 -8.86
CA ASP A 135 -36.06 -9.57 -10.28
C ASP A 135 -34.59 -9.21 -10.58
N ASP A 136 -34.23 -9.20 -11.86
CA ASP A 136 -32.96 -8.62 -12.31
C ASP A 136 -32.88 -7.14 -11.90
N LEU A 137 -31.65 -6.64 -11.67
CA LEU A 137 -31.45 -5.24 -11.32
C LEU A 137 -32.07 -4.30 -12.37
N ASP A 138 -32.82 -3.32 -11.90
CA ASP A 138 -33.41 -2.31 -12.76
C ASP A 138 -32.31 -1.37 -13.29
N GLU A 139 -31.86 -1.64 -14.51
CA GLU A 139 -30.87 -0.83 -15.25
C GLU A 139 -31.35 0.62 -15.49
N THR A 140 -32.62 0.95 -15.24
CA THR A 140 -33.11 2.33 -15.28
C THR A 140 -32.88 3.09 -13.99
N LEU A 141 -32.70 2.39 -12.86
CA LEU A 141 -32.38 2.97 -11.55
C LEU A 141 -30.88 2.96 -11.26
N LEU A 142 -30.10 2.09 -11.90
CA LEU A 142 -28.65 2.08 -11.77
C LEU A 142 -28.01 2.88 -12.91
N ALA A 143 -27.01 3.67 -12.57
CA ALA A 143 -26.09 4.28 -13.51
C ALA A 143 -24.77 3.53 -13.42
N ASP A 144 -24.21 3.16 -14.57
CA ASP A 144 -22.81 2.75 -14.64
C ASP A 144 -21.89 3.95 -14.85
N ARG A 145 -20.59 3.68 -15.03
CA ARG A 145 -19.61 4.73 -15.32
C ARG A 145 -19.91 5.47 -16.62
N GLU A 146 -20.34 4.77 -17.68
CA GLU A 146 -20.62 5.39 -18.98
C GLU A 146 -21.81 6.36 -18.87
N ASP A 147 -22.85 5.99 -18.11
CA ASP A 147 -23.98 6.86 -17.78
C ASP A 147 -23.51 8.14 -17.04
N VAL A 148 -22.58 8.01 -16.10
CA VAL A 148 -22.06 9.15 -15.32
C VAL A 148 -21.17 10.04 -16.19
N GLU A 149 -20.32 9.48 -17.03
CA GLU A 149 -19.52 10.25 -18.00
C GLU A 149 -20.44 11.04 -18.96
N ALA A 150 -21.50 10.40 -19.45
CA ALA A 150 -22.52 11.05 -20.25
C ALA A 150 -23.28 12.14 -19.46
N ALA A 151 -23.49 11.95 -18.16
CA ALA A 151 -24.11 12.95 -17.29
C ALA A 151 -23.21 14.17 -17.08
N VAL A 152 -21.91 13.98 -16.86
CA VAL A 152 -20.91 15.05 -16.68
C VAL A 152 -20.82 15.96 -17.92
N ASP A 153 -20.87 15.38 -19.11
CA ASP A 153 -20.83 16.11 -20.38
C ASP A 153 -22.21 16.57 -20.87
N GLY A 154 -23.28 16.16 -20.18
CA GLY A 154 -24.66 16.24 -20.64
C GLY A 154 -25.53 17.26 -19.91
N GLU A 155 -26.84 16.99 -19.93
CA GLU A 155 -27.87 17.83 -19.28
C GLU A 155 -28.29 17.28 -17.90
N ALA A 156 -27.77 16.12 -17.50
CA ALA A 156 -28.05 15.51 -16.20
C ALA A 156 -27.24 16.19 -15.08
N ILE A 157 -27.76 16.13 -13.85
CA ILE A 157 -27.08 16.66 -12.67
C ILE A 157 -26.51 15.50 -11.88
N VAL A 158 -25.19 15.48 -11.72
CA VAL A 158 -24.51 14.55 -10.82
C VAL A 158 -24.53 15.14 -9.41
N VAL A 159 -24.98 14.38 -8.42
CA VAL A 159 -25.14 14.83 -7.03
C VAL A 159 -24.32 13.96 -6.09
N ASP A 160 -23.45 14.61 -5.33
CA ASP A 160 -22.64 14.00 -4.29
C ASP A 160 -23.34 14.16 -2.94
N THR A 161 -23.84 13.06 -2.37
CA THR A 161 -24.58 13.13 -1.10
C THR A 161 -23.69 12.92 0.13
N ARG A 162 -22.37 13.04 -0.02
CA ARG A 162 -21.41 12.99 1.10
C ARG A 162 -21.31 14.35 1.77
N THR A 163 -20.59 14.41 2.88
CA THR A 163 -20.39 15.67 3.63
C THR A 163 -19.55 16.67 2.82
N GLU A 164 -19.68 17.96 3.10
CA GLU A 164 -18.89 19.02 2.44
C GLU A 164 -17.37 18.76 2.50
N PRO A 165 -16.77 18.32 3.64
CA PRO A 165 -15.35 17.96 3.68
C PRO A 165 -14.97 16.78 2.77
N GLU A 166 -15.84 15.75 2.66
CA GLU A 166 -15.61 14.61 1.74
C GLU A 166 -15.63 15.08 0.27
N PHE A 167 -16.52 16.01 -0.07
CA PHE A 167 -16.63 16.59 -1.42
C PHE A 167 -15.42 17.46 -1.79
N GLU A 168 -14.93 18.30 -0.86
CA GLU A 168 -13.74 19.13 -1.08
C GLU A 168 -12.47 18.31 -1.33
N GLN A 169 -12.39 17.10 -0.75
CA GLN A 169 -11.25 16.20 -0.92
C GLN A 169 -11.16 15.66 -2.36
N ALA A 170 -12.26 15.17 -2.91
CA ALA A 170 -12.40 14.70 -4.28
C ALA A 170 -13.88 14.54 -4.64
N HIS A 171 -14.25 14.82 -5.89
CA HIS A 171 -15.62 14.64 -6.39
C HIS A 171 -15.61 14.42 -7.91
N ILE A 172 -16.72 13.91 -8.44
CA ILE A 172 -16.94 13.79 -9.89
C ILE A 172 -17.04 15.20 -10.49
N PRO A 173 -16.32 15.52 -11.58
CA PRO A 173 -16.35 16.84 -12.18
C PRO A 173 -17.76 17.37 -12.45
N GLY A 174 -18.04 18.59 -12.02
CA GLY A 174 -19.37 19.21 -12.20
C GLY A 174 -20.45 18.75 -11.23
N ALA A 175 -20.16 17.81 -10.33
CA ALA A 175 -21.11 17.35 -9.32
C ALA A 175 -21.51 18.46 -8.32
N VAL A 176 -22.75 18.39 -7.85
CA VAL A 176 -23.30 19.27 -6.81
C VAL A 176 -23.32 18.54 -5.48
N GLN A 177 -22.76 19.13 -4.43
CA GLN A 177 -22.79 18.55 -3.08
C GLN A 177 -24.15 18.78 -2.42
N LEU A 178 -24.77 17.72 -1.89
CA LEU A 178 -26.07 17.78 -1.21
C LEU A 178 -26.22 16.65 -0.18
N ASP A 179 -25.85 16.92 1.08
CA ASP A 179 -25.99 15.96 2.19
C ASP A 179 -27.47 15.69 2.53
N TRP A 180 -27.84 14.43 2.76
CA TRP A 180 -29.20 14.02 3.13
C TRP A 180 -29.74 14.73 4.37
N LYS A 181 -28.87 15.13 5.31
CA LYS A 181 -29.25 15.83 6.54
C LYS A 181 -29.97 17.15 6.30
N VAL A 182 -29.78 17.79 5.14
CA VAL A 182 -30.49 19.03 4.81
C VAL A 182 -32.00 18.84 4.67
N PHE A 183 -32.46 17.61 4.51
CA PHE A 183 -33.88 17.27 4.41
C PHE A 183 -34.50 16.89 5.75
N VAL A 184 -33.71 16.78 6.82
CA VAL A 184 -34.16 16.45 8.17
C VAL A 184 -34.22 17.70 9.03
N ASP A 185 -35.24 17.77 9.87
CA ASP A 185 -35.38 18.76 10.93
C ASP A 185 -34.72 18.23 12.21
N ASP A 186 -33.59 18.83 12.58
CA ASP A 186 -32.76 18.37 13.71
C ASP A 186 -33.49 18.41 15.06
N GLU A 187 -34.53 19.23 15.21
CA GLU A 187 -35.28 19.34 16.47
C GLU A 187 -36.28 18.19 16.63
N THR A 188 -36.87 17.76 15.52
CA THR A 188 -37.94 16.76 15.51
C THR A 188 -37.45 15.35 15.14
N GLY A 189 -36.37 15.24 14.37
CA GLY A 189 -35.89 14.00 13.75
C GLY A 189 -36.73 13.58 12.54
N ARG A 190 -37.60 14.47 12.02
CA ARG A 190 -38.50 14.20 10.90
C ARG A 190 -38.03 14.89 9.63
N ARG A 191 -38.59 14.47 8.50
CA ARG A 191 -38.40 15.15 7.22
C ARG A 191 -38.97 16.57 7.27
N ARG A 192 -38.26 17.53 6.70
CA ARG A 192 -38.71 18.93 6.52
C ARG A 192 -39.93 18.99 5.61
N SER A 193 -40.66 20.10 5.64
CA SER A 193 -41.81 20.29 4.76
C SER A 193 -41.43 20.25 3.28
N VAL A 194 -42.34 19.75 2.44
CA VAL A 194 -42.19 19.72 0.98
C VAL A 194 -41.76 21.07 0.40
N GLU A 195 -42.30 22.19 0.92
CA GLU A 195 -41.93 23.54 0.50
C GLU A 195 -40.46 23.88 0.83
N ALA A 196 -40.00 23.53 2.04
CA ALA A 196 -38.62 23.78 2.45
C ALA A 196 -37.63 22.93 1.65
N ILE A 197 -37.94 21.65 1.45
CA ILE A 197 -37.13 20.74 0.63
C ILE A 197 -37.06 21.23 -0.82
N GLY A 198 -38.20 21.60 -1.41
CA GLY A 198 -38.24 22.15 -2.77
C GLY A 198 -37.39 23.41 -2.93
N SER A 199 -37.37 24.29 -1.92
CA SER A 199 -36.49 25.46 -1.91
C SER A 199 -35.01 25.06 -1.88
N THR A 200 -34.62 24.09 -1.03
CA THR A 200 -33.25 23.61 -0.96
C THR A 200 -32.80 22.95 -2.26
N LEU A 201 -33.65 22.12 -2.88
CA LEU A 201 -33.34 21.49 -4.17
C LEU A 201 -33.12 22.52 -5.28
N ALA A 202 -33.99 23.53 -5.38
CA ALA A 202 -33.88 24.60 -6.37
C ALA A 202 -32.60 25.46 -6.17
N GLU A 203 -32.18 25.70 -4.92
CA GLU A 203 -30.92 26.38 -4.61
C GLU A 203 -29.69 25.61 -5.12
N HIS A 204 -29.78 24.28 -5.18
CA HIS A 204 -28.75 23.40 -5.70
C HIS A 204 -28.93 23.10 -7.20
N GLY A 205 -29.93 23.72 -7.85
CA GLY A 205 -30.20 23.58 -9.28
C GLY A 205 -30.97 22.32 -9.67
N LEU A 206 -31.49 21.56 -8.70
CA LEU A 206 -32.31 20.37 -8.97
C LEU A 206 -33.75 20.79 -9.27
N GLU A 207 -34.26 20.34 -10.41
CA GLU A 207 -35.62 20.59 -10.88
C GLU A 207 -36.26 19.24 -11.29
N PRO A 208 -37.57 19.02 -11.09
CA PRO A 208 -38.22 17.70 -11.26
C PRO A 208 -38.07 17.04 -12.65
N ASP A 209 -37.89 17.85 -13.70
CA ASP A 209 -37.79 17.41 -15.09
C ASP A 209 -36.33 17.16 -15.55
N ARG A 210 -35.35 17.17 -14.63
CA ARG A 210 -33.92 17.00 -14.96
C ARG A 210 -33.45 15.62 -14.52
N PRO A 211 -32.74 14.87 -15.37
CA PRO A 211 -32.12 13.62 -14.95
C PRO A 211 -31.12 13.88 -13.83
N VAL A 212 -31.15 13.04 -12.80
CA VAL A 212 -30.27 13.14 -11.63
C VAL A 212 -29.51 11.83 -11.46
N VAL A 213 -28.20 11.91 -11.29
CA VAL A 213 -27.36 10.76 -10.91
C VAL A 213 -26.81 11.00 -9.51
N LEU A 214 -27.23 10.18 -8.56
CA LEU A 214 -26.79 10.27 -7.16
C LEU A 214 -25.61 9.34 -6.90
N TYR A 215 -24.63 9.80 -6.12
CA TYR A 215 -23.56 8.95 -5.60
C TYR A 215 -23.18 9.32 -4.16
N CYS A 216 -22.58 8.37 -3.43
CA CYS A 216 -22.02 8.64 -2.10
C CYS A 216 -20.75 7.82 -1.82
N ASN A 217 -20.72 6.96 -0.80
CA ASN A 217 -19.63 5.97 -0.63
C ASN A 217 -20.18 4.55 -0.74
N THR A 218 -21.33 4.28 -0.12
CA THR A 218 -21.85 2.92 0.12
C THR A 218 -23.35 2.83 -0.12
N ALA A 219 -23.86 3.64 -1.06
CA ALA A 219 -25.28 3.85 -1.33
C ALA A 219 -26.19 4.28 -0.15
N ARG A 220 -25.69 4.37 1.09
CA ARG A 220 -26.48 4.74 2.29
C ARG A 220 -27.10 6.14 2.18
N ARG A 221 -26.26 7.16 2.03
CA ARG A 221 -26.69 8.57 2.05
C ARG A 221 -27.52 8.89 0.82
N LEU A 222 -27.12 8.38 -0.35
CA LEU A 222 -27.86 8.60 -1.60
C LEU A 222 -29.26 8.00 -1.55
N SER A 223 -29.47 6.88 -0.84
CA SER A 223 -30.78 6.22 -0.78
C SER A 223 -31.84 7.10 -0.10
N TYR A 224 -31.45 7.89 0.91
CA TYR A 224 -32.38 8.83 1.53
C TYR A 224 -32.71 10.00 0.59
N VAL A 225 -31.71 10.53 -0.12
CA VAL A 225 -31.93 11.57 -1.13
C VAL A 225 -32.82 11.05 -2.25
N PHE A 226 -32.60 9.82 -2.71
CA PHE A 226 -33.46 9.15 -3.69
C PHE A 226 -34.92 9.07 -3.23
N ALA A 227 -35.16 8.56 -2.01
CA ALA A 227 -36.53 8.48 -1.46
C ALA A 227 -37.20 9.86 -1.42
N VAL A 228 -36.45 10.91 -1.07
CA VAL A 228 -36.98 12.30 -1.07
C VAL A 228 -37.33 12.77 -2.49
N LEU A 229 -36.49 12.48 -3.48
CA LEU A 229 -36.73 12.89 -4.87
C LEU A 229 -37.91 12.12 -5.49
N GLU A 230 -38.00 10.80 -5.26
CA GLU A 230 -39.13 9.95 -5.67
C GLU A 230 -40.46 10.46 -5.10
N ASP A 231 -40.52 10.72 -3.79
CA ASP A 231 -41.71 11.23 -3.11
C ASP A 231 -42.16 12.61 -3.65
N LEU A 232 -41.21 13.42 -4.13
CA LEU A 232 -41.48 14.71 -4.77
C LEU A 232 -41.80 14.62 -6.27
N GLY A 233 -41.75 13.42 -6.85
CA GLY A 233 -42.10 13.16 -8.24
C GLY A 233 -41.00 13.48 -9.25
N TYR A 234 -39.72 13.41 -8.85
CA TYR A 234 -38.61 13.41 -9.80
C TYR A 234 -38.59 12.07 -10.54
N GLY A 235 -38.75 12.08 -11.86
CA GLY A 235 -39.03 10.86 -12.63
C GLY A 235 -37.83 10.18 -13.28
N ASP A 236 -36.62 10.72 -13.14
CA ASP A 236 -35.38 10.20 -13.74
C ASP A 236 -34.23 10.40 -12.75
N VAL A 237 -34.17 9.53 -11.74
CA VAL A 237 -33.14 9.53 -10.70
C VAL A 237 -32.45 8.19 -10.69
N ARG A 238 -31.12 8.18 -10.85
CA ARG A 238 -30.31 6.95 -10.91
C ARG A 238 -29.24 6.91 -9.82
N PHE A 239 -28.78 5.71 -9.49
CA PHE A 239 -27.71 5.43 -8.53
C PHE A 239 -26.45 5.08 -9.27
N TYR A 240 -25.43 5.91 -9.13
CA TYR A 240 -24.10 5.46 -9.47
C TYR A 240 -23.52 4.71 -8.29
N GLU A 241 -23.79 3.41 -8.27
CA GLU A 241 -23.46 2.55 -7.15
C GLU A 241 -21.94 2.45 -6.95
N GLY A 242 -21.20 2.24 -8.05
CA GLY A 242 -19.72 2.21 -8.05
C GLY A 242 -19.09 3.51 -7.52
N SER A 243 -19.86 4.59 -7.57
CA SER A 243 -19.60 5.85 -6.88
C SER A 243 -18.23 6.46 -7.21
N LEU A 244 -17.72 7.34 -6.34
CA LEU A 244 -16.44 8.01 -6.57
C LEU A 244 -15.27 7.02 -6.70
N GLU A 245 -15.34 5.84 -6.09
CA GLU A 245 -14.29 4.83 -6.23
C GLU A 245 -14.21 4.28 -7.66
N ASP A 246 -15.33 3.89 -8.27
CA ASP A 246 -15.36 3.47 -9.67
C ASP A 246 -15.04 4.64 -10.62
N TRP A 247 -15.42 5.88 -10.27
CA TRP A 247 -15.03 7.06 -11.04
C TRP A 247 -13.51 7.30 -11.04
N LEU A 248 -12.87 7.15 -9.89
CA LEU A 248 -11.43 7.34 -9.76
C LEU A 248 -10.62 6.15 -10.26
N ARG A 249 -11.25 4.97 -10.39
CA ARG A 249 -10.67 3.82 -11.05
C ARG A 249 -10.41 4.18 -12.51
N THR A 250 -9.18 4.54 -12.82
CA THR A 250 -8.88 5.03 -14.16
C THR A 250 -8.91 3.89 -15.17
N GLU A 251 -9.43 4.16 -16.37
CA GLU A 251 -9.25 3.26 -17.49
C GLU A 251 -7.78 2.98 -17.71
N THR A 252 -7.44 1.70 -17.81
CA THR A 252 -6.06 1.26 -17.98
C THR A 252 -5.43 1.74 -19.28
N ASP A 253 -6.25 2.09 -20.28
CA ASP A 253 -5.79 2.58 -21.58
C ASP A 253 -5.07 3.93 -21.46
N ASP A 254 -5.51 4.81 -20.55
CA ASP A 254 -4.85 6.08 -20.25
C ASP A 254 -3.56 5.94 -19.43
N TRP A 255 -3.35 4.75 -18.85
CA TRP A 255 -2.16 4.39 -18.06
C TRP A 255 -1.22 3.43 -18.79
N ASP A 256 -1.41 3.19 -20.10
CA ASP A 256 -0.52 2.35 -20.91
C ASP A 256 0.94 2.83 -20.79
N PRO A 257 1.83 2.05 -20.13
CA PRO A 257 3.22 2.46 -19.93
C PRO A 257 3.98 2.66 -21.24
N ALA A 258 3.68 1.86 -22.28
CA ALA A 258 4.34 1.96 -23.58
C ALA A 258 3.96 3.26 -24.29
N GLU A 259 2.69 3.64 -24.23
CA GLU A 259 2.19 4.91 -24.75
C GLU A 259 2.76 6.10 -23.99
N ILE A 260 2.82 6.01 -22.65
CA ILE A 260 3.48 7.03 -21.81
C ILE A 260 4.95 7.19 -22.23
N LYS A 261 5.70 6.10 -22.38
CA LYS A 261 7.11 6.14 -22.82
C LYS A 261 7.24 6.78 -24.21
N ARG A 262 6.33 6.48 -25.14
CA ARG A 262 6.28 7.09 -26.48
C ARG A 262 6.07 8.60 -26.40
N ARG A 263 5.06 9.07 -25.64
CA ARG A 263 4.77 10.51 -25.48
C ARG A 263 5.94 11.25 -24.82
N VAL A 264 6.60 10.64 -23.83
CA VAL A 264 7.82 11.21 -23.25
C VAL A 264 8.91 11.34 -24.33
N ARG A 265 9.17 10.32 -25.15
CA ARG A 265 10.15 10.41 -26.26
C ARG A 265 9.86 11.56 -27.23
N GLU A 266 8.60 11.75 -27.59
CA GLU A 266 8.17 12.77 -28.57
C GLU A 266 8.32 14.21 -28.04
N HIS A 267 8.11 14.40 -26.73
CA HIS A 267 8.05 15.73 -26.13
C HIS A 267 9.26 16.07 -25.23
N ALA A 268 10.15 15.12 -24.91
CA ALA A 268 11.28 15.30 -23.99
C ALA A 268 12.16 16.53 -24.32
N ASN A 269 12.48 16.74 -25.60
CA ASN A 269 13.30 17.86 -26.08
C ASN A 269 12.66 19.24 -25.89
N GLN A 270 11.34 19.29 -25.68
CA GLN A 270 10.59 20.52 -25.40
C GLN A 270 10.54 20.83 -23.90
N GLY A 271 11.02 19.90 -23.06
CA GLY A 271 11.15 20.03 -21.62
C GLY A 271 9.97 19.48 -20.82
N PRO A 272 10.07 19.50 -19.47
CA PRO A 272 9.10 18.87 -18.58
C PRO A 272 7.65 19.36 -18.73
N ALA A 273 7.46 20.64 -19.07
CA ALA A 273 6.12 21.22 -19.22
C ALA A 273 5.37 20.64 -20.42
N ALA A 274 6.04 20.48 -21.56
CA ALA A 274 5.47 19.89 -22.77
C ALA A 274 5.14 18.40 -22.58
N VAL A 275 6.01 17.67 -21.86
CA VAL A 275 5.73 16.28 -21.48
C VAL A 275 4.51 16.18 -20.57
N LYS A 276 4.39 17.09 -19.58
CA LYS A 276 3.21 17.15 -18.70
C LYS A 276 1.93 17.41 -19.50
N GLU A 277 1.97 18.35 -20.44
CA GLU A 277 0.84 18.66 -21.32
C GLU A 277 0.45 17.45 -22.19
N ALA A 278 1.42 16.75 -22.77
CA ALA A 278 1.18 15.56 -23.59
C ALA A 278 0.61 14.36 -22.81
N LEU A 279 0.96 14.22 -21.53
CA LEU A 279 0.45 13.16 -20.66
C LEU A 279 -0.90 13.48 -20.01
N GLY A 280 -1.29 14.76 -19.99
CA GLY A 280 -2.56 15.22 -19.44
C GLY A 280 -2.63 15.14 -17.91
N GLU A 281 -3.80 14.76 -17.41
CA GLU A 281 -4.03 14.56 -15.97
C GLU A 281 -3.13 13.46 -15.41
N ASP A 282 -2.78 13.60 -14.13
CA ASP A 282 -1.89 12.69 -13.42
C ASP A 282 -0.52 12.42 -14.06
N ALA A 283 -0.05 13.32 -14.94
CA ALA A 283 1.26 13.21 -15.59
C ALA A 283 2.41 12.87 -14.63
N ALA A 284 2.41 13.44 -13.41
CA ALA A 284 3.44 13.15 -12.41
C ALA A 284 3.39 11.72 -11.85
N ALA A 285 2.20 11.10 -11.82
CA ALA A 285 2.03 9.70 -11.45
C ALA A 285 2.35 8.79 -12.65
N LYS A 286 1.88 9.13 -13.87
CA LYS A 286 2.19 8.44 -15.13
C LYS A 286 3.69 8.35 -15.39
N LEU A 287 4.44 9.42 -15.17
CA LEU A 287 5.91 9.44 -15.30
C LEU A 287 6.61 8.39 -14.42
N LYS A 288 6.06 8.05 -13.25
CA LYS A 288 6.64 7.03 -12.36
C LYS A 288 6.53 5.62 -12.96
N LEU A 289 5.61 5.39 -13.90
CA LEU A 289 5.49 4.12 -14.63
C LEU A 289 6.58 3.94 -15.69
N VAL A 290 7.35 4.99 -15.99
CA VAL A 290 8.46 4.92 -16.95
C VAL A 290 9.79 5.34 -16.33
N GLY A 291 9.90 5.18 -15.00
CA GLY A 291 11.16 5.38 -14.28
C GLY A 291 11.38 6.78 -13.74
N LEU A 292 10.51 7.75 -14.04
CA LEU A 292 10.76 9.17 -13.76
C LEU A 292 10.02 9.66 -12.52
N TYR A 293 10.77 10.27 -11.60
CA TYR A 293 10.23 10.87 -10.38
C TYR A 293 10.72 12.30 -10.24
N GLY A 294 9.81 13.19 -9.84
CA GLY A 294 10.22 14.51 -9.37
C GLY A 294 11.13 14.40 -8.15
N GLN A 295 12.20 15.18 -8.14
CA GLN A 295 13.09 15.38 -6.98
C GLN A 295 12.99 16.83 -6.47
N LYS A 296 13.69 17.16 -5.37
CA LYS A 296 13.69 18.50 -4.77
C LYS A 296 14.18 19.60 -5.71
N GLN A 297 15.05 19.24 -6.64
CA GLN A 297 15.70 20.14 -7.56
C GLN A 297 14.84 20.30 -8.81
N SER A 298 14.23 21.48 -8.98
CA SER A 298 13.41 21.80 -10.15
C SER A 298 14.20 21.60 -11.46
N GLY A 299 13.53 21.02 -12.45
CA GLY A 299 14.09 20.73 -13.78
C GLY A 299 14.82 19.37 -13.90
N TYR A 300 15.00 18.65 -12.78
CA TYR A 300 15.70 17.37 -12.73
C TYR A 300 14.79 16.27 -12.18
N PHE A 301 15.17 15.02 -12.47
CA PHE A 301 14.41 13.84 -12.11
C PHE A 301 15.32 12.78 -11.47
N MET A 302 14.76 12.07 -10.50
CA MET A 302 15.28 10.76 -10.14
C MET A 302 14.80 9.77 -11.20
N PHE A 303 15.70 8.93 -11.68
CA PHE A 303 15.44 7.90 -12.66
C PHE A 303 15.69 6.53 -12.05
N ARG A 304 14.74 5.62 -12.14
CA ARG A 304 14.83 4.27 -11.55
C ARG A 304 14.60 3.19 -12.60
N THR A 305 15.35 2.10 -12.46
CA THR A 305 15.27 0.90 -13.30
C THR A 305 14.46 -0.22 -12.62
N LYS A 306 14.20 -1.30 -13.36
CA LYS A 306 13.60 -2.55 -12.86
C LYS A 306 14.52 -3.70 -13.23
N ILE A 307 15.10 -4.35 -12.22
CA ILE A 307 16.11 -5.42 -12.38
C ILE A 307 15.62 -6.66 -11.61
N PRO A 308 14.90 -7.60 -12.27
CA PRO A 308 14.31 -8.77 -11.62
C PRO A 308 15.35 -9.56 -10.80
N GLY A 309 15.09 -9.75 -9.51
CA GLY A 309 16.02 -10.45 -8.60
C GLY A 309 17.40 -9.79 -8.46
N GLY A 310 17.62 -8.59 -8.99
CA GLY A 310 18.90 -7.89 -8.96
C GLY A 310 19.96 -8.40 -9.92
N VAL A 311 19.63 -9.27 -10.88
CA VAL A 311 20.62 -9.90 -11.77
C VAL A 311 20.92 -8.98 -12.96
N LEU A 312 22.20 -8.67 -13.17
CA LEU A 312 22.72 -7.88 -14.26
C LEU A 312 23.78 -8.66 -15.03
N THR A 313 23.81 -8.50 -16.34
CA THR A 313 24.99 -8.84 -17.15
C THR A 313 26.04 -7.73 -17.04
N ALA A 314 27.29 -8.03 -17.37
CA ALA A 314 28.35 -7.03 -17.45
C ALA A 314 27.99 -5.89 -18.42
N ASP A 315 27.37 -6.19 -19.57
CA ASP A 315 26.88 -5.17 -20.52
C ASP A 315 25.81 -4.25 -19.90
N ALA A 316 24.86 -4.82 -19.14
CA ALA A 316 23.85 -4.05 -18.43
C ALA A 316 24.48 -3.16 -17.35
N ALA A 317 25.44 -3.68 -16.60
CA ALA A 317 26.18 -2.91 -15.60
C ALA A 317 27.01 -1.78 -16.23
N ARG A 318 27.66 -2.04 -17.37
CA ARG A 318 28.37 -0.99 -18.13
C ARG A 318 27.43 0.11 -18.60
N ALA A 319 26.27 -0.25 -19.16
CA ALA A 319 25.27 0.72 -19.60
C ALA A 319 24.77 1.59 -18.43
N LEU A 320 24.48 0.99 -17.28
CA LEU A 320 24.10 1.72 -16.06
C LEU A 320 25.20 2.67 -15.58
N GLY A 321 26.46 2.23 -15.58
CA GLY A 321 27.59 3.07 -15.19
C GLY A 321 27.84 4.21 -16.17
N THR A 322 27.66 3.99 -17.48
CA THR A 322 27.67 5.06 -18.49
C THR A 322 26.54 6.07 -18.26
N VAL A 323 25.34 5.61 -17.89
CA VAL A 323 24.23 6.51 -17.55
C VAL A 323 24.60 7.42 -16.38
N ALA A 324 25.23 6.87 -15.33
CA ALA A 324 25.69 7.64 -14.19
C ALA A 324 26.73 8.70 -14.61
N GLU A 325 27.78 8.28 -15.32
CA GLU A 325 28.91 9.12 -15.73
C GLU A 325 28.49 10.27 -16.66
N GLU A 326 27.61 10.00 -17.63
CA GLU A 326 27.30 10.96 -18.70
C GLU A 326 26.05 11.80 -18.41
N TYR A 327 25.08 11.28 -17.65
CA TYR A 327 23.76 11.92 -17.49
C TYR A 327 23.38 12.24 -16.04
N ALA A 328 23.94 11.54 -15.05
CA ALA A 328 23.65 11.79 -13.63
C ALA A 328 24.59 12.86 -13.02
N THR A 329 24.87 13.90 -13.79
CA THR A 329 25.88 14.92 -13.46
C THR A 329 25.27 16.17 -12.82
N LEU A 330 25.98 16.75 -11.86
CA LEU A 330 25.59 17.97 -11.19
C LEU A 330 25.69 19.16 -12.16
N PRO A 331 24.69 20.06 -12.18
CA PRO A 331 24.76 21.29 -12.99
C PRO A 331 25.90 22.20 -12.57
N GLU A 332 26.56 22.86 -13.53
CA GLU A 332 27.73 23.73 -13.28
C GLU A 332 27.46 24.85 -12.25
N GLU A 333 26.21 25.33 -12.16
CA GLU A 333 25.86 26.41 -11.23
C GLU A 333 25.65 25.94 -9.78
N ARG A 334 25.65 24.62 -9.53
CA ARG A 334 25.46 24.06 -8.19
C ARG A 334 26.78 23.82 -7.49
N ASP A 335 26.81 24.16 -6.20
CA ASP A 335 27.98 23.97 -5.35
C ASP A 335 28.26 22.47 -5.14
N PRO A 336 29.37 21.92 -5.67
CA PRO A 336 29.70 20.51 -5.51
C PRO A 336 29.99 20.14 -4.05
N LYS A 337 30.27 21.11 -3.18
CA LYS A 337 30.51 20.85 -1.74
C LYS A 337 29.25 20.50 -0.95
N ARG A 338 28.06 20.59 -1.57
CA ARG A 338 26.80 20.24 -0.90
C ARG A 338 26.58 18.73 -0.74
N SER A 339 27.31 17.91 -1.49
CA SER A 339 27.35 16.46 -1.31
C SER A 339 28.79 16.01 -1.28
N PRO A 340 29.24 15.24 -0.26
CA PRO A 340 30.59 14.69 -0.26
C PRO A 340 30.81 13.65 -1.37
N PHE A 341 29.73 13.18 -2.01
CA PHE A 341 29.78 12.23 -3.12
C PHE A 341 29.93 12.89 -4.49
N GLY A 342 29.78 14.22 -4.60
CA GLY A 342 29.78 14.89 -5.91
C GLY A 342 28.56 14.53 -6.76
N ASP A 343 28.80 13.96 -7.93
CA ASP A 343 27.85 13.55 -8.97
C ASP A 343 28.35 12.30 -9.71
N GLY A 344 27.72 11.91 -10.81
CA GLY A 344 28.24 10.81 -11.63
C GLY A 344 28.04 9.41 -11.02
N TYR A 345 27.22 9.30 -9.97
CA TYR A 345 26.99 8.07 -9.23
C TYR A 345 25.61 7.47 -9.49
N LEU A 346 25.48 6.21 -9.09
CA LEU A 346 24.22 5.49 -8.99
C LEU A 346 24.01 4.94 -7.57
N ASP A 347 22.76 4.76 -7.20
CA ASP A 347 22.40 4.15 -5.91
C ASP A 347 21.78 2.76 -6.14
N VAL A 348 22.39 1.72 -5.58
CA VAL A 348 21.76 0.42 -5.36
C VAL A 348 20.68 0.57 -4.28
N THR A 349 19.51 0.00 -4.53
CA THR A 349 18.33 0.18 -3.69
C THR A 349 18.04 -1.05 -2.83
N THR A 350 17.26 -0.88 -1.76
CA THR A 350 16.76 -1.98 -0.91
C THR A 350 15.81 -2.95 -1.62
N ARG A 351 15.57 -2.76 -2.92
CA ARG A 351 14.77 -3.64 -3.77
C ARG A 351 15.54 -4.18 -4.96
N GLN A 352 16.87 -4.19 -4.89
CA GLN A 352 17.73 -4.73 -5.94
C GLN A 352 17.58 -4.02 -7.30
N ASP A 353 17.11 -2.76 -7.30
CA ASP A 353 17.15 -1.85 -8.44
C ASP A 353 18.33 -0.88 -8.34
N VAL A 354 18.55 -0.13 -9.42
CA VAL A 354 19.42 1.05 -9.46
C VAL A 354 18.58 2.32 -9.65
N GLN A 355 19.04 3.42 -9.04
CA GLN A 355 18.49 4.75 -9.32
C GLN A 355 19.60 5.79 -9.54
N PHE A 356 19.27 6.79 -10.35
CA PHE A 356 20.10 7.94 -10.68
C PHE A 356 19.40 9.23 -10.26
N HIS A 357 20.17 10.29 -10.02
CA HIS A 357 19.64 11.64 -9.78
C HIS A 357 20.23 12.59 -10.82
N TRP A 358 19.72 13.83 -10.89
CA TRP A 358 20.17 14.84 -11.85
C TRP A 358 19.82 14.58 -13.32
N ILE A 359 18.95 13.61 -13.61
CA ILE A 359 18.54 13.33 -14.97
C ILE A 359 17.69 14.50 -15.50
N ARG A 360 18.04 15.03 -16.67
CA ARG A 360 17.23 16.04 -17.36
C ARG A 360 16.21 15.34 -18.25
N MET A 361 15.03 15.93 -18.39
CA MET A 361 13.97 15.38 -19.26
C MET A 361 14.46 15.16 -20.70
N ALA A 362 15.30 16.06 -21.23
CA ALA A 362 15.80 15.97 -22.60
C ALA A 362 16.73 14.76 -22.84
N ASP A 363 17.38 14.24 -21.79
CA ASP A 363 18.33 13.13 -21.89
C ASP A 363 17.65 11.76 -21.85
N VAL A 364 16.41 11.71 -21.34
CA VAL A 364 15.67 10.47 -21.11
C VAL A 364 15.59 9.56 -22.36
N PRO A 365 15.31 10.06 -23.58
CA PRO A 365 15.27 9.21 -24.76
C PRO A 365 16.61 8.50 -25.04
N GLU A 366 17.72 9.21 -24.89
CA GLU A 366 19.08 8.68 -25.13
C GLU A 366 19.48 7.67 -24.04
N ILE A 367 19.11 7.94 -22.79
CA ILE A 367 19.26 6.97 -21.69
C ILE A 367 18.50 5.67 -22.02
N TRP A 368 17.29 5.74 -22.56
CA TRP A 368 16.56 4.54 -22.99
C TRP A 368 17.21 3.84 -24.18
N GLU A 369 17.84 4.56 -25.11
CA GLU A 369 18.60 3.96 -26.22
C GLU A 369 19.83 3.18 -25.73
N LEU A 370 20.40 3.56 -24.59
CA LEU A 370 21.48 2.82 -23.92
C LEU A 370 20.96 1.61 -23.13
N LEU A 371 19.88 1.77 -22.36
CA LEU A 371 19.40 0.75 -21.43
C LEU A 371 18.54 -0.35 -22.08
N ASP A 372 17.67 0.01 -23.03
CA ASP A 372 16.73 -0.95 -23.65
C ASP A 372 17.48 -2.13 -24.33
N PRO A 373 18.55 -1.92 -25.12
CA PRO A 373 19.30 -3.03 -25.73
C PRO A 373 20.10 -3.87 -24.72
N ALA A 374 20.42 -3.32 -23.55
CA ALA A 374 21.13 -4.01 -22.49
C ALA A 374 20.18 -4.83 -21.57
N GLY A 375 18.88 -4.86 -21.89
CA GLY A 375 17.88 -5.60 -21.12
C GLY A 375 17.43 -4.93 -19.82
N VAL A 376 17.80 -3.66 -19.59
CA VAL A 376 17.44 -2.93 -18.38
C VAL A 376 16.13 -2.16 -18.61
N SER A 377 15.05 -2.61 -17.97
CA SER A 377 13.74 -1.97 -18.10
C SER A 377 13.58 -0.77 -17.16
N THR A 378 12.69 0.14 -17.55
CA THR A 378 12.25 1.29 -16.74
C THR A 378 10.73 1.33 -16.61
N PHE A 379 10.04 0.28 -17.01
CA PHE A 379 8.59 0.19 -16.88
C PHE A 379 8.19 -0.19 -15.45
N GLN A 380 7.14 0.46 -14.95
CA GLN A 380 6.49 0.20 -13.66
C GLN A 380 7.49 0.10 -12.48
N THR A 381 8.56 0.89 -12.49
CA THR A 381 9.50 0.98 -11.35
C THR A 381 8.88 1.74 -10.17
N GLY A 382 7.85 2.54 -10.49
CA GLY A 382 7.07 3.37 -9.58
C GLY A 382 5.58 3.34 -9.84
N GLY A 383 4.89 4.39 -9.40
CA GLY A 383 3.44 4.45 -9.50
C GLY A 383 2.74 3.44 -8.58
N ASN A 384 1.47 3.17 -8.91
CA ASN A 384 0.68 2.12 -8.31
C ASN A 384 0.74 0.88 -9.22
N SER A 385 1.81 0.12 -9.07
CA SER A 385 2.12 -1.05 -9.89
C SER A 385 2.83 -2.11 -9.05
N VAL A 386 3.06 -3.27 -9.67
CA VAL A 386 3.99 -4.27 -9.15
C VAL A 386 5.43 -3.78 -9.26
N ARG A 387 6.08 -3.59 -8.10
CA ARG A 387 7.47 -3.14 -7.98
C ARG A 387 8.44 -4.24 -8.38
N ASN A 388 9.74 -3.92 -8.37
CA ASN A 388 10.76 -4.93 -8.63
C ASN A 388 10.60 -6.13 -7.69
N VAL A 389 10.70 -7.33 -8.26
CA VAL A 389 10.58 -8.59 -7.54
C VAL A 389 11.93 -8.90 -6.93
N VAL A 390 11.97 -8.96 -5.60
CA VAL A 390 13.21 -9.24 -4.89
C VAL A 390 13.40 -10.74 -4.71
N SER A 391 14.65 -11.20 -4.79
CA SER A 391 15.03 -12.59 -4.60
C SER A 391 16.39 -12.70 -3.89
N CYS A 392 16.78 -13.92 -3.51
CA CYS A 392 18.11 -14.17 -2.98
C CYS A 392 19.17 -13.83 -4.04
N PRO A 393 20.15 -12.97 -3.76
CA PRO A 393 21.17 -12.63 -4.75
C PRO A 393 22.08 -13.84 -5.06
N ALA A 394 22.20 -14.81 -4.15
CA ALA A 394 22.94 -16.06 -4.38
C ALA A 394 22.08 -17.19 -5.00
N ALA A 395 20.84 -16.90 -5.44
CA ALA A 395 19.99 -17.91 -6.07
C ALA A 395 20.67 -18.53 -7.32
N GLY A 396 20.58 -19.84 -7.45
CA GLY A 396 21.22 -20.66 -8.48
C GLY A 396 22.68 -21.04 -8.22
N VAL A 397 23.36 -20.46 -7.21
CA VAL A 397 24.78 -20.74 -6.91
C VAL A 397 25.05 -21.14 -5.45
N ALA A 398 24.20 -20.73 -4.51
CA ALA A 398 24.39 -21.04 -3.08
C ALA A 398 24.34 -22.54 -2.81
N ASP A 399 25.30 -23.07 -2.03
CA ASP A 399 25.39 -24.50 -1.68
C ASP A 399 24.17 -25.00 -0.88
N ASP A 400 23.55 -24.13 -0.09
CA ASP A 400 22.45 -24.48 0.81
C ASP A 400 21.05 -24.18 0.25
N GLU A 401 20.94 -23.78 -1.03
CA GLU A 401 19.66 -23.40 -1.61
C GLU A 401 18.69 -24.58 -1.76
N VAL A 402 17.39 -24.29 -1.62
CA VAL A 402 16.34 -25.28 -1.84
C VAL A 402 15.97 -25.32 -3.32
N LEU A 403 15.91 -24.16 -3.95
CA LEU A 403 15.57 -23.98 -5.36
C LEU A 403 16.06 -22.64 -5.92
N ASP A 404 16.38 -22.62 -7.20
CA ASP A 404 16.64 -21.36 -7.92
C ASP A 404 15.32 -20.58 -8.16
N ALA A 405 15.21 -19.41 -7.55
CA ALA A 405 14.05 -18.53 -7.63
C ALA A 405 14.15 -17.45 -8.74
N ARG A 406 15.29 -17.32 -9.42
CA ARG A 406 15.49 -16.29 -10.47
C ARG A 406 14.48 -16.40 -11.61
N PRO A 407 14.21 -17.60 -12.18
CA PRO A 407 13.23 -17.73 -13.26
C PRO A 407 11.81 -17.31 -12.84
N VAL A 408 11.47 -17.44 -11.56
CA VAL A 408 10.18 -17.02 -11.03
C VAL A 408 10.11 -15.50 -10.92
N ALA A 409 11.17 -14.85 -10.43
CA ALA A 409 11.24 -13.38 -10.34
C ALA A 409 11.18 -12.70 -11.73
N GLU A 410 11.84 -13.31 -12.72
CA GLU A 410 11.77 -12.91 -14.13
C GLU A 410 10.35 -13.08 -14.69
N ALA A 411 9.75 -14.28 -14.53
CA ALA A 411 8.41 -14.57 -15.03
C ALA A 411 7.34 -13.64 -14.44
N ILE A 412 7.40 -13.34 -13.13
CA ILE A 412 6.52 -12.32 -12.53
C ILE A 412 6.79 -10.96 -13.17
N THR A 413 8.04 -10.56 -13.37
CA THR A 413 8.32 -9.25 -13.96
C THR A 413 7.77 -9.15 -15.39
N GLU A 414 8.03 -10.14 -16.24
CA GLU A 414 7.53 -10.21 -17.62
C GLU A 414 6.01 -10.17 -17.67
N ALA A 415 5.33 -10.88 -16.76
CA ALA A 415 3.87 -10.96 -16.70
C ALA A 415 3.18 -9.62 -16.43
N PHE A 416 3.89 -8.65 -15.84
CA PHE A 416 3.34 -7.35 -15.46
C PHE A 416 3.93 -6.18 -16.25
N LEU A 417 5.06 -6.38 -16.94
CA LEU A 417 5.83 -5.32 -17.58
C LEU A 417 5.06 -4.69 -18.74
N ALA A 418 4.86 -3.37 -18.68
CA ALA A 418 4.08 -2.60 -19.64
C ALA A 418 2.63 -3.12 -19.84
N ASP A 419 2.13 -3.94 -18.91
CA ASP A 419 0.76 -4.41 -18.95
C ASP A 419 -0.16 -3.29 -18.44
N ARG A 420 -1.04 -2.82 -19.34
CA ARG A 420 -2.01 -1.76 -19.04
C ARG A 420 -2.90 -2.11 -17.86
N ARG A 421 -3.33 -3.38 -17.71
CA ARG A 421 -4.23 -3.82 -16.64
C ARG A 421 -3.65 -3.53 -15.26
N TYR A 422 -2.33 -3.69 -15.13
CA TYR A 422 -1.62 -3.56 -13.87
C TYR A 422 -0.78 -2.26 -13.79
N ALA A 423 -1.10 -1.28 -14.62
CA ALA A 423 -0.42 0.01 -14.66
C ALA A 423 -0.98 1.03 -13.65
N ASN A 424 -2.20 0.81 -13.15
CA ASN A 424 -2.83 1.65 -12.12
C ASN A 424 -3.57 0.80 -11.08
N LEU A 425 -2.82 0.05 -10.28
CA LEU A 425 -3.34 -0.61 -9.08
C LEU A 425 -3.84 0.44 -8.05
N PRO A 426 -4.56 0.05 -6.98
CA PRO A 426 -4.91 1.00 -5.93
C PRO A 426 -3.67 1.58 -5.22
N ARG A 427 -2.62 0.76 -5.07
CA ARG A 427 -1.31 1.18 -4.57
C ARG A 427 -0.17 0.28 -5.05
N LYS A 428 1.06 0.62 -4.67
CA LYS A 428 2.24 -0.22 -4.95
C LYS A 428 2.07 -1.64 -4.35
N LEU A 429 2.35 -2.65 -5.16
CA LEU A 429 2.42 -4.06 -4.75
C LEU A 429 3.87 -4.53 -4.80
N LYS A 430 4.37 -5.12 -3.72
CA LYS A 430 5.74 -5.60 -3.57
C LYS A 430 5.73 -7.11 -3.41
N VAL A 431 6.54 -7.79 -4.23
CA VAL A 431 6.67 -9.24 -4.20
C VAL A 431 8.10 -9.61 -3.85
N SER A 432 8.26 -10.65 -3.05
CA SER A 432 9.54 -11.30 -2.76
C SER A 432 9.44 -12.81 -2.97
N VAL A 433 10.40 -13.39 -3.68
CA VAL A 433 10.46 -14.82 -3.94
C VAL A 433 11.78 -15.40 -3.44
N ASN A 434 11.70 -16.28 -2.43
CA ASN A 434 12.87 -16.85 -1.76
C ASN A 434 12.99 -18.34 -2.08
N GLY A 435 14.13 -18.74 -2.63
CA GLY A 435 14.50 -20.14 -2.80
C GLY A 435 15.57 -20.66 -1.84
N CYS A 436 16.14 -19.77 -1.02
CA CYS A 436 17.19 -20.08 -0.05
C CYS A 436 16.62 -20.29 1.37
N ARG A 437 17.37 -21.01 2.20
CA ARG A 437 17.00 -21.29 3.60
C ARG A 437 17.13 -20.09 4.53
N GLY A 438 17.77 -19.02 4.04
CA GLY A 438 18.01 -17.78 4.78
C GLY A 438 16.95 -16.70 4.59
N ALA A 439 15.92 -16.91 3.75
CA ALA A 439 14.87 -15.94 3.43
C ALA A 439 15.38 -14.51 3.10
N CYS A 440 16.46 -14.42 2.32
CA CYS A 440 17.23 -13.18 2.10
C CYS A 440 16.45 -12.04 1.39
N ALA A 441 15.32 -12.34 0.77
CA ALA A 441 14.45 -11.38 0.08
C ALA A 441 13.34 -10.80 0.98
N GLN A 442 13.41 -11.01 2.30
CA GLN A 442 12.61 -10.32 3.33
C GLN A 442 11.08 -10.53 3.16
N PRO A 443 10.58 -11.77 3.10
CA PRO A 443 9.18 -12.07 2.81
C PRO A 443 8.17 -11.40 3.73
N GLU A 444 8.54 -11.17 4.99
CA GLU A 444 7.69 -10.63 6.06
C GLU A 444 7.23 -9.19 5.81
N ILE A 445 7.94 -8.44 4.97
CA ILE A 445 7.70 -7.00 4.76
C ILE A 445 7.28 -6.65 3.33
N ASN A 446 6.99 -7.67 2.52
CA ASN A 446 6.45 -7.54 1.18
C ASN A 446 4.94 -7.78 1.18
N ASP A 447 4.24 -7.22 0.19
CA ASP A 447 2.79 -7.42 0.06
C ASP A 447 2.49 -8.91 -0.22
N LEU A 448 3.37 -9.59 -0.95
CA LEU A 448 3.41 -11.05 -1.10
C LEU A 448 4.82 -11.58 -0.82
N GLY A 449 4.91 -12.60 0.05
CA GLY A 449 6.13 -13.31 0.38
C GLY A 449 6.02 -14.80 0.04
N PHE A 450 6.95 -15.30 -0.77
CA PHE A 450 7.08 -16.73 -1.07
C PHE A 450 8.34 -17.27 -0.38
N THR A 451 8.19 -18.21 0.55
CA THR A 451 9.27 -18.90 1.27
C THR A 451 9.39 -20.34 0.80
N PRO A 452 10.60 -20.94 0.69
CA PRO A 452 10.74 -22.28 0.15
C PRO A 452 10.08 -23.31 1.07
N ALA A 453 9.29 -24.21 0.50
CA ALA A 453 8.53 -25.21 1.24
C ALA A 453 8.52 -26.58 0.55
N ARG A 454 8.26 -27.62 1.35
CA ARG A 454 8.10 -29.00 0.86
C ARG A 454 6.72 -29.55 1.19
N LYS A 455 6.04 -30.10 0.18
CA LYS A 455 4.76 -30.81 0.35
C LYS A 455 4.83 -32.19 -0.27
N GLY A 456 5.08 -33.20 0.57
CA GLY A 456 5.40 -34.55 0.11
C GLY A 456 6.69 -34.54 -0.71
N ASP A 457 6.62 -35.04 -1.95
CA ASP A 457 7.76 -35.05 -2.88
C ASP A 457 7.90 -33.74 -3.68
N ARG A 458 6.97 -32.79 -3.53
CA ARG A 458 6.99 -31.51 -4.25
C ARG A 458 7.73 -30.44 -3.46
N VAL A 459 8.49 -29.62 -4.18
CA VAL A 459 9.18 -28.44 -3.66
C VAL A 459 8.62 -27.21 -4.34
N GLY A 460 8.15 -26.27 -3.54
CA GLY A 460 7.50 -25.04 -3.98
C GLY A 460 7.67 -23.97 -2.91
N PHE A 461 6.60 -23.23 -2.65
CA PHE A 461 6.62 -22.14 -1.70
C PHE A 461 5.43 -22.17 -0.74
N ASN A 462 5.63 -21.70 0.49
CA ASN A 462 4.52 -21.22 1.32
C ASN A 462 4.28 -19.75 1.02
N LEU A 463 3.01 -19.34 1.05
CA LEU A 463 2.56 -17.98 0.73
C LEU A 463 2.18 -17.19 1.97
N ALA A 464 2.78 -16.02 2.13
CA ALA A 464 2.36 -14.99 3.08
C ALA A 464 1.93 -13.72 2.36
N ALA A 465 1.00 -12.96 2.94
CA ALA A 465 0.50 -11.71 2.38
C ALA A 465 0.36 -10.59 3.41
N GLY A 466 0.38 -9.34 2.95
CA GLY A 466 0.06 -8.18 3.80
C GLY A 466 1.22 -7.63 4.63
N GLY A 467 2.47 -7.81 4.19
CA GLY A 467 3.64 -7.21 4.84
C GLY A 467 3.88 -5.74 4.47
N GLY A 468 4.49 -4.98 5.38
CA GLY A 468 5.06 -3.66 5.05
C GLY A 468 5.30 -2.77 6.25
N LEU A 469 6.24 -1.82 6.12
CA LEU A 469 6.77 -1.02 7.24
C LEU A 469 6.04 0.33 7.44
N SER A 470 6.52 1.45 6.87
CA SER A 470 5.92 2.79 7.07
C SER A 470 5.53 3.08 8.55
N ASP A 471 4.47 3.87 8.79
CA ASP A 471 4.03 4.26 10.15
C ASP A 471 3.30 3.15 10.92
N SER A 472 2.62 2.24 10.21
CA SER A 472 1.95 1.06 10.77
C SER A 472 2.61 -0.20 10.23
N PRO A 473 3.75 -0.64 10.81
CA PRO A 473 4.47 -1.80 10.33
C PRO A 473 3.69 -3.08 10.61
N ARG A 474 3.67 -3.99 9.62
CA ARG A 474 3.02 -5.30 9.70
C ARG A 474 3.91 -6.38 9.11
N VAL A 475 3.96 -7.50 9.81
CA VAL A 475 4.51 -8.76 9.30
C VAL A 475 3.44 -9.40 8.42
N ALA A 476 3.83 -9.91 7.26
CA ALA A 476 2.95 -10.64 6.36
C ALA A 476 2.35 -11.86 7.08
N SER A 477 1.04 -12.05 6.94
CA SER A 477 0.29 -13.17 7.50
C SER A 477 0.47 -14.41 6.62
N ASP A 478 0.76 -15.55 7.25
CA ASP A 478 0.74 -16.86 6.58
C ASP A 478 -0.70 -17.19 6.15
N LEU A 479 -0.88 -17.52 4.87
CA LEU A 479 -2.20 -17.87 4.30
C LEU A 479 -2.49 -19.38 4.36
N ASP A 480 -1.56 -20.19 4.87
CA ASP A 480 -1.59 -21.66 4.82
C ASP A 480 -1.74 -22.19 3.37
N VAL A 481 -1.04 -21.57 2.40
CA VAL A 481 -1.10 -21.99 0.99
C VAL A 481 0.25 -22.48 0.50
N PHE A 482 0.27 -23.67 -0.10
CA PHE A 482 1.41 -24.19 -0.87
C PHE A 482 1.26 -23.85 -2.35
N VAL A 483 2.31 -23.29 -2.95
CA VAL A 483 2.35 -22.82 -4.34
C VAL A 483 3.51 -23.47 -5.09
N GLU A 484 3.24 -24.12 -6.22
CA GLU A 484 4.29 -24.63 -7.11
C GLU A 484 4.94 -23.51 -7.93
N ARG A 485 6.14 -23.73 -8.47
CA ARG A 485 6.93 -22.65 -9.11
C ARG A 485 6.22 -22.01 -10.30
N ASP A 486 5.51 -22.82 -11.08
CA ASP A 486 4.74 -22.40 -12.26
C ASP A 486 3.42 -21.70 -11.90
N GLN A 487 2.93 -21.87 -10.67
CA GLN A 487 1.71 -21.24 -10.17
C GLN A 487 1.94 -19.83 -9.60
N VAL A 488 3.18 -19.47 -9.27
CA VAL A 488 3.49 -18.21 -8.58
C VAL A 488 2.99 -16.98 -9.36
N VAL A 489 3.18 -16.95 -10.69
CA VAL A 489 2.72 -15.82 -11.52
C VAL A 489 1.20 -15.65 -11.44
N ASP A 490 0.46 -16.75 -11.45
CA ASP A 490 -1.00 -16.72 -11.35
C ASP A 490 -1.47 -16.24 -9.98
N VAL A 491 -0.77 -16.60 -8.90
CA VAL A 491 -1.06 -16.04 -7.55
C VAL A 491 -0.84 -14.53 -7.51
N VAL A 492 0.25 -14.03 -8.11
CA VAL A 492 0.52 -12.58 -8.13
C VAL A 492 -0.54 -11.84 -8.98
N ARG A 493 -0.98 -12.42 -10.10
CA ARG A 493 -2.10 -11.88 -10.91
C ARG A 493 -3.41 -11.89 -10.13
N ALA A 494 -3.75 -13.03 -9.53
CA ALA A 494 -4.94 -13.16 -8.70
C ALA A 494 -4.95 -12.13 -7.56
N THR A 495 -3.81 -11.89 -6.91
CA THR A 495 -3.68 -10.85 -5.88
C THR A 495 -3.82 -9.45 -6.46
N ALA A 496 -3.24 -9.17 -7.64
CA ALA A 496 -3.37 -7.87 -8.28
C ALA A 496 -4.81 -7.60 -8.73
N ASP A 497 -5.51 -8.62 -9.22
CA ASP A 497 -6.93 -8.55 -9.61
C ASP A 497 -7.83 -8.38 -8.40
N LEU A 498 -7.63 -9.17 -7.34
CA LEU A 498 -8.27 -8.97 -6.04
C LEU A 498 -7.99 -7.58 -5.51
N PHE A 499 -6.79 -7.04 -5.68
CA PHE A 499 -6.48 -5.71 -5.20
C PHE A 499 -7.11 -4.61 -6.06
N ILE A 500 -7.15 -4.77 -7.39
CA ILE A 500 -7.89 -3.87 -8.30
C ILE A 500 -9.37 -3.85 -7.93
N GLU A 501 -9.91 -5.02 -7.60
CA GLU A 501 -11.26 -5.17 -7.10
C GLU A 501 -11.34 -4.49 -5.73
N HIS A 502 -10.79 -5.06 -4.66
CA HIS A 502 -11.10 -4.68 -3.28
C HIS A 502 -10.27 -3.54 -2.66
N GLY A 503 -9.32 -2.94 -3.38
CA GLY A 503 -8.50 -1.85 -2.86
C GLY A 503 -9.08 -0.46 -3.16
N SER A 504 -9.08 0.43 -2.17
CA SER A 504 -9.55 1.80 -2.38
C SER A 504 -8.60 2.64 -3.25
N TYR A 505 -9.15 3.52 -4.08
CA TYR A 505 -8.41 4.54 -4.85
C TYR A 505 -8.45 5.94 -4.19
N LEU A 506 -9.25 6.12 -3.12
CA LEU A 506 -9.43 7.38 -2.41
C LEU A 506 -8.39 7.57 -1.30
N ASP A 507 -8.31 6.61 -0.38
CA ASP A 507 -7.57 6.76 0.87
C ASP A 507 -6.09 6.39 0.77
N THR A 508 -5.32 7.04 -0.10
CA THR A 508 -3.96 6.60 -0.49
C THR A 508 -2.95 6.43 0.67
N ALA A 509 -3.27 6.94 1.88
CA ALA A 509 -2.56 6.69 3.14
C ALA A 509 -2.78 5.28 3.72
N VAL A 510 -3.97 4.70 3.58
CA VAL A 510 -4.38 3.36 4.05
C VAL A 510 -4.66 2.35 2.92
N ASN A 511 -4.33 2.67 1.67
CA ASN A 511 -4.61 1.79 0.52
C ASN A 511 -3.53 0.73 0.23
N ARG A 512 -2.73 0.28 1.19
CA ARG A 512 -1.77 -0.83 0.95
C ARG A 512 -2.46 -2.17 1.22
N LEU A 513 -2.09 -3.22 0.47
CA LEU A 513 -2.65 -4.57 0.62
C LEU A 513 -2.67 -5.07 2.09
N ARG A 514 -1.67 -4.70 2.88
CA ARG A 514 -1.60 -5.01 4.32
C ARG A 514 -2.82 -4.58 5.14
N PHE A 515 -3.51 -3.51 4.77
CA PHE A 515 -4.69 -3.04 5.49
C PHE A 515 -5.90 -3.91 5.13
N LEU A 516 -6.03 -4.30 3.86
CA LEU A 516 -7.03 -5.27 3.42
C LEU A 516 -6.83 -6.64 4.10
N VAL A 517 -5.59 -7.14 4.13
CA VAL A 517 -5.26 -8.41 4.80
C VAL A 517 -5.51 -8.33 6.31
N GLU A 518 -5.20 -7.19 6.94
CA GLU A 518 -5.51 -6.99 8.36
C GLU A 518 -7.02 -7.03 8.63
N GLU A 519 -7.79 -6.33 7.80
CA GLU A 519 -9.23 -6.19 7.97
C GLU A 519 -9.95 -7.54 7.86
N TRP A 520 -9.61 -8.33 6.83
CA TRP A 520 -10.20 -9.63 6.58
C TRP A 520 -9.60 -10.74 7.46
N GLY A 521 -8.34 -10.57 7.87
CA GLY A 521 -7.55 -11.66 8.41
C GLY A 521 -7.14 -12.67 7.33
N ALA A 522 -6.22 -13.57 7.69
CA ALA A 522 -5.60 -14.49 6.74
C ALA A 522 -6.59 -15.49 6.12
N GLU A 523 -7.55 -15.97 6.90
CA GLU A 523 -8.53 -16.99 6.48
C GLU A 523 -9.47 -16.44 5.40
N GLN A 524 -10.15 -15.32 5.67
CA GLN A 524 -11.03 -14.68 4.69
C GLN A 524 -10.25 -14.18 3.47
N PHE A 525 -9.05 -13.60 3.66
CA PHE A 525 -8.23 -13.16 2.52
C PHE A 525 -7.84 -14.32 1.60
N ARG A 526 -7.53 -15.50 2.15
CA ARG A 526 -7.27 -16.71 1.37
C ARG A 526 -8.51 -17.13 0.57
N GLU A 527 -9.69 -17.12 1.18
CA GLU A 527 -10.95 -17.50 0.52
C GLU A 527 -11.30 -16.56 -0.63
N GLU A 528 -11.11 -15.24 -0.45
CA GLU A 528 -11.32 -14.27 -1.51
C GLU A 528 -10.27 -14.43 -2.62
N LEU A 529 -8.99 -14.59 -2.26
CA LEU A 529 -7.92 -14.80 -3.24
C LEU A 529 -8.14 -16.06 -4.10
N GLN A 530 -8.73 -17.11 -3.52
CA GLN A 530 -9.07 -18.34 -4.24
C GLN A 530 -10.01 -18.09 -5.42
N ARG A 531 -10.91 -17.10 -5.35
CA ARG A 531 -11.87 -16.77 -6.41
C ARG A 531 -11.18 -16.27 -7.69
N PHE A 532 -10.01 -15.65 -7.54
CA PHE A 532 -9.21 -15.11 -8.63
C PHE A 532 -8.14 -16.10 -9.16
N ALA A 533 -7.79 -17.11 -8.36
CA ALA A 533 -6.76 -18.08 -8.72
C ALA A 533 -7.31 -19.12 -9.72
N PRO A 534 -6.56 -19.48 -10.78
CA PRO A 534 -7.00 -20.47 -11.77
C PRO A 534 -6.85 -21.93 -11.31
N PHE A 535 -6.49 -22.16 -10.04
CA PHE A 535 -6.28 -23.47 -9.44
C PHE A 535 -6.72 -23.46 -7.96
N GLU A 536 -7.02 -24.64 -7.43
CA GLU A 536 -7.41 -24.81 -6.02
C GLU A 536 -6.18 -24.75 -5.10
N PHE A 537 -6.26 -23.92 -4.06
CA PHE A 537 -5.22 -23.77 -3.06
C PHE A 537 -5.18 -24.97 -2.13
N GLU A 538 -4.03 -25.61 -2.09
CA GLU A 538 -3.77 -26.60 -1.06
C GLU A 538 -3.18 -25.95 0.21
N SER A 539 -3.33 -26.62 1.36
CA SER A 539 -2.67 -26.22 2.62
C SER A 539 -1.16 -26.01 2.47
N ALA A 540 -0.53 -25.26 3.37
CA ALA A 540 0.91 -25.04 3.34
C ALA A 540 1.70 -26.35 3.46
N GLY A 541 2.95 -26.31 2.96
CA GLY A 541 3.95 -27.36 3.14
C GLY A 541 4.82 -27.13 4.39
N GLU A 542 5.77 -28.03 4.62
CA GLU A 542 6.85 -27.85 5.59
C GLU A 542 7.74 -26.68 5.17
N ASP A 543 7.83 -25.65 6.01
CA ASP A 543 8.74 -24.52 5.81
C ASP A 543 10.21 -24.98 5.86
N LEU A 544 11.01 -24.55 4.90
CA LEU A 544 12.43 -24.91 4.77
C LEU A 544 13.38 -23.77 5.13
N VAL A 545 12.88 -22.62 5.59
CA VAL A 545 13.67 -21.54 6.18
C VAL A 545 14.23 -22.01 7.52
N THR A 546 15.55 -21.92 7.69
CA THR A 546 16.23 -22.45 8.89
C THR A 546 17.07 -21.42 9.64
N HIS A 547 17.43 -20.31 8.99
CA HIS A 547 18.31 -19.31 9.57
C HIS A 547 18.07 -17.93 8.97
N HIS A 548 18.77 -16.92 9.49
CA HIS A 548 18.75 -15.56 8.97
C HIS A 548 20.10 -15.26 8.29
N HIS A 549 20.07 -14.99 6.99
CA HIS A 549 21.27 -14.62 6.21
C HIS A 549 21.11 -13.18 5.68
N PRO A 550 21.70 -12.16 6.34
CA PRO A 550 21.27 -10.78 6.13
C PRO A 550 21.73 -10.13 4.82
N ASP A 551 22.96 -10.37 4.34
CA ASP A 551 23.58 -9.47 3.35
C ASP A 551 24.39 -10.07 2.18
N HIS A 552 24.90 -11.31 2.31
CA HIS A 552 25.81 -11.95 1.33
C HIS A 552 27.17 -11.27 1.14
N VAL A 553 27.59 -10.36 2.01
CA VAL A 553 28.95 -9.79 1.98
C VAL A 553 29.97 -10.83 2.43
N GLY A 554 31.16 -10.84 1.80
CA GLY A 554 32.24 -11.80 2.05
C GLY A 554 32.42 -12.81 0.92
N VAL A 555 33.34 -13.76 1.12
CA VAL A 555 33.59 -14.87 0.19
C VAL A 555 32.85 -16.11 0.68
N HIS A 556 32.11 -16.75 -0.22
CA HIS A 556 31.25 -17.89 0.09
C HIS A 556 31.42 -18.97 -0.97
N GLU A 557 31.45 -20.23 -0.54
CA GLU A 557 31.54 -21.40 -1.43
C GLU A 557 30.20 -21.64 -2.15
N GLN A 558 30.27 -22.00 -3.42
CA GLN A 558 29.14 -22.37 -4.27
C GLN A 558 28.96 -23.89 -4.33
N ALA A 559 27.78 -24.33 -4.78
CA ALA A 559 27.45 -25.75 -4.93
C ALA A 559 28.38 -26.52 -5.90
N ASP A 560 29.02 -25.82 -6.84
CA ASP A 560 29.96 -26.38 -7.82
C ASP A 560 31.43 -26.32 -7.38
N GLY A 561 31.72 -25.73 -6.22
CA GLY A 561 33.05 -25.60 -5.65
C GLY A 561 33.80 -24.32 -6.05
N ASP A 562 33.21 -23.46 -6.88
CA ASP A 562 33.68 -22.08 -7.06
C ASP A 562 33.17 -21.20 -5.90
N ASN A 563 33.37 -19.88 -5.97
CA ASN A 563 32.96 -18.95 -4.93
C ASN A 563 32.08 -17.83 -5.49
N TYR A 564 31.18 -17.29 -4.67
CA TYR A 564 30.65 -15.95 -4.91
C TYR A 564 31.26 -14.96 -3.91
N VAL A 565 31.54 -13.75 -4.38
CA VAL A 565 32.18 -12.69 -3.59
C VAL A 565 31.22 -11.51 -3.49
N GLY A 566 30.67 -11.29 -2.30
CA GLY A 566 29.83 -10.13 -1.99
C GLY A 566 30.67 -8.94 -1.54
N LEU A 567 30.47 -7.81 -2.21
CA LEU A 567 31.21 -6.57 -1.99
C LEU A 567 30.31 -5.54 -1.29
N SER A 568 30.83 -4.93 -0.23
CA SER A 568 30.13 -3.86 0.48
C SER A 568 30.13 -2.59 -0.36
N ILE A 569 28.95 -2.05 -0.62
CA ILE A 569 28.76 -0.71 -1.20
C ILE A 569 28.15 0.15 -0.09
N PRO A 570 28.96 0.84 0.74
CA PRO A 570 28.44 1.57 1.89
C PRO A 570 27.35 2.55 1.47
N VAL A 571 26.21 2.48 2.16
CA VAL A 571 25.00 3.27 1.86
C VAL A 571 24.44 3.11 0.43
N GLY A 572 24.90 2.09 -0.30
CA GLY A 572 24.48 1.73 -1.64
C GLY A 572 24.87 2.70 -2.74
N ARG A 573 25.85 3.59 -2.55
CA ARG A 573 26.24 4.59 -3.57
C ARG A 573 27.62 4.27 -4.15
N ILE A 574 27.70 4.18 -5.48
CA ILE A 574 28.90 3.87 -6.25
C ILE A 574 29.01 4.79 -7.47
N ASP A 575 30.23 5.22 -7.80
CA ASP A 575 30.52 6.04 -8.99
C ASP A 575 30.28 5.23 -10.28
N GLY A 576 29.88 5.90 -11.36
CA GLY A 576 29.65 5.26 -12.67
C GLY A 576 30.89 4.56 -13.23
N THR A 577 32.07 5.14 -13.02
CA THR A 577 33.37 4.56 -13.41
C THR A 577 33.64 3.27 -12.64
N ASP A 578 33.46 3.32 -11.32
CA ASP A 578 33.68 2.17 -10.45
C ASP A 578 32.68 1.05 -10.76
N PHE A 579 31.41 1.39 -11.03
CA PHE A 579 30.40 0.40 -11.39
C PHE A 579 30.69 -0.28 -12.74
N ARG A 580 31.25 0.45 -13.70
CA ARG A 580 31.79 -0.16 -14.94
C ARG A 580 33.00 -1.05 -14.65
N GLY A 581 33.84 -0.64 -13.71
CA GLY A 581 34.94 -1.45 -13.22
C GLY A 581 34.46 -2.76 -12.58
N MET A 582 33.36 -2.74 -11.83
CA MET A 582 32.73 -3.97 -11.33
C MET A 582 32.31 -4.91 -12.46
N ALA A 583 31.87 -4.38 -13.61
CA ALA A 583 31.58 -5.19 -14.79
C ALA A 583 32.84 -5.82 -15.40
N ASP A 584 33.96 -5.07 -15.45
CA ASP A 584 35.26 -5.61 -15.85
C ASP A 584 35.71 -6.74 -14.91
N LEU A 585 35.52 -6.58 -13.61
CA LEU A 585 35.86 -7.61 -12.61
C LEU A 585 34.98 -8.86 -12.76
N ALA A 586 33.67 -8.67 -12.96
CA ALA A 586 32.74 -9.78 -13.18
C ALA A 586 33.13 -10.65 -14.39
N GLU A 587 33.58 -10.05 -15.49
CA GLU A 587 34.04 -10.78 -16.68
C GLU A 587 35.42 -11.40 -16.52
N SER A 588 36.30 -10.75 -15.75
CA SER A 588 37.69 -11.19 -15.59
C SER A 588 37.83 -12.34 -14.59
N TYR A 589 37.06 -12.29 -13.51
CA TYR A 589 37.17 -13.21 -12.38
C TYR A 589 35.98 -14.14 -12.23
N GLY A 590 34.82 -13.83 -12.81
CA GLY A 590 33.58 -14.60 -12.69
C GLY A 590 32.96 -14.95 -14.04
N ASN A 591 31.63 -15.09 -14.06
CA ASN A 591 30.86 -15.42 -15.27
C ASN A 591 30.31 -14.19 -16.04
N GLY A 592 30.66 -12.98 -15.63
CA GLY A 592 30.13 -11.73 -16.19
C GLY A 592 28.77 -11.30 -15.61
N GLU A 593 28.23 -11.97 -14.60
CA GLU A 593 27.05 -11.50 -13.85
C GLU A 593 27.46 -10.60 -12.67
N ILE A 594 26.62 -9.61 -12.38
CA ILE A 594 26.63 -8.83 -11.14
C ILE A 594 25.25 -8.97 -10.51
N ARG A 595 25.18 -9.25 -9.21
CA ARG A 595 23.88 -9.40 -8.53
C ARG A 595 23.72 -8.44 -7.37
N LEU A 596 22.71 -7.59 -7.44
CA LEU A 596 22.40 -6.57 -6.44
C LEU A 596 21.68 -7.18 -5.25
N THR A 597 21.87 -6.65 -4.04
CA THR A 597 21.27 -7.18 -2.81
C THR A 597 20.22 -6.24 -2.20
N THR A 598 19.34 -6.80 -1.36
CA THR A 598 18.37 -6.02 -0.57
C THR A 598 19.02 -5.12 0.49
N GLN A 599 20.32 -5.33 0.76
CA GLN A 599 21.14 -4.50 1.65
C GLN A 599 21.94 -3.42 0.91
N GLN A 600 21.61 -3.17 -0.36
CA GLN A 600 22.28 -2.17 -1.20
C GLN A 600 23.72 -2.51 -1.57
N ASN A 601 24.10 -3.78 -1.50
CA ASN A 601 25.41 -4.29 -1.91
C ASN A 601 25.31 -4.99 -3.27
N LEU A 602 26.43 -5.54 -3.74
CA LEU A 602 26.47 -6.39 -4.94
C LEU A 602 27.35 -7.63 -4.71
N LEU A 603 27.21 -8.64 -5.55
CA LEU A 603 28.08 -9.82 -5.56
C LEU A 603 28.51 -10.21 -6.98
N LEU A 604 29.68 -10.85 -7.04
CA LEU A 604 30.28 -11.44 -8.24
C LEU A 604 30.26 -12.98 -8.06
N PRO A 605 29.44 -13.73 -8.83
CA PRO A 605 29.40 -15.18 -8.75
C PRO A 605 30.49 -15.83 -9.61
N ASP A 606 30.67 -17.15 -9.42
CA ASP A 606 31.53 -18.03 -10.21
C ASP A 606 33.01 -17.63 -10.22
N VAL A 607 33.51 -17.12 -9.09
CA VAL A 607 34.92 -16.80 -8.88
C VAL A 607 35.69 -18.04 -8.44
N ALA A 608 36.63 -18.49 -9.28
CA ALA A 608 37.45 -19.66 -8.98
C ALA A 608 38.32 -19.42 -7.72
N ASP A 609 38.50 -20.46 -6.91
CA ASP A 609 39.31 -20.40 -5.67
C ASP A 609 40.73 -19.85 -5.91
N GLY A 610 41.34 -20.22 -7.05
CA GLY A 610 42.69 -19.77 -7.43
C GLY A 610 42.78 -18.28 -7.79
N ASP A 611 41.67 -17.62 -8.06
CA ASP A 611 41.60 -16.23 -8.50
C ASP A 611 41.18 -15.27 -7.36
N LEU A 612 40.80 -15.81 -6.20
CA LEU A 612 40.35 -15.01 -5.04
C LEU A 612 41.38 -13.99 -4.56
N ASP A 613 42.65 -14.39 -4.48
CA ASP A 613 43.74 -13.51 -4.01
C ASP A 613 43.99 -12.37 -5.02
N ASP A 614 43.89 -12.66 -6.32
CA ASP A 614 44.06 -11.66 -7.38
C ASP A 614 42.88 -10.69 -7.41
N LEU A 615 41.64 -11.19 -7.31
CA LEU A 615 40.45 -10.34 -7.17
C LEU A 615 40.55 -9.43 -5.94
N ARG A 616 40.90 -9.98 -4.77
CA ARG A 616 41.07 -9.22 -3.51
C ARG A 616 42.15 -8.14 -3.61
N ALA A 617 43.09 -8.25 -4.55
CA ALA A 617 44.15 -7.28 -4.77
C ALA A 617 43.77 -6.16 -5.76
N GLU A 618 42.59 -6.21 -6.37
CA GLU A 618 42.12 -5.18 -7.29
C GLU A 618 41.87 -3.85 -6.56
N PRO A 619 42.35 -2.70 -7.08
CA PRO A 619 42.22 -1.41 -6.39
C PRO A 619 40.79 -0.97 -6.05
N LEU A 620 39.80 -1.46 -6.80
CA LEU A 620 38.38 -1.18 -6.50
C LEU A 620 37.94 -1.77 -5.16
N LEU A 621 38.53 -2.90 -4.74
CA LEU A 621 38.15 -3.57 -3.50
C LEU A 621 38.75 -2.89 -2.25
N ASP A 622 39.65 -1.91 -2.41
CA ASP A 622 40.07 -1.04 -1.31
C ASP A 622 38.90 -0.22 -0.74
N GLU A 623 37.98 0.23 -1.60
CA GLU A 623 36.76 0.96 -1.21
C GLU A 623 35.56 0.01 -1.06
N TYR A 624 35.42 -0.97 -1.96
CA TYR A 624 34.28 -1.90 -2.00
C TYR A 624 34.70 -3.29 -1.52
N SER A 625 35.13 -3.37 -0.27
CA SER A 625 35.74 -4.57 0.31
C SER A 625 34.73 -5.72 0.53
N PRO A 626 35.13 -6.99 0.35
CA PRO A 626 34.39 -8.15 0.84
C PRO A 626 34.51 -8.34 2.37
N ASP A 627 35.49 -7.68 3.01
CA ASP A 627 35.79 -7.79 4.43
C ASP A 627 35.73 -6.39 5.12
N PRO A 628 34.58 -5.67 5.06
CA PRO A 628 34.42 -4.36 5.70
C PRO A 628 34.30 -4.46 7.24
N GLY A 629 34.45 -3.33 7.94
CA GLY A 629 34.11 -3.25 9.36
C GLY A 629 32.62 -3.48 9.65
N PRO A 630 32.24 -3.90 10.88
CA PRO A 630 30.88 -4.36 11.20
C PRO A 630 29.77 -3.33 10.90
N PHE A 631 30.02 -2.04 11.15
CA PHE A 631 29.05 -0.97 10.88
C PHE A 631 29.02 -0.60 9.40
N THR A 632 30.19 -0.52 8.75
CA THR A 632 30.26 -0.29 7.29
C THR A 632 29.56 -1.41 6.50
N ARG A 633 29.63 -2.66 6.98
CA ARG A 633 28.87 -3.80 6.43
C ARG A 633 27.37 -3.64 6.61
N GLY A 634 26.94 -3.22 7.80
CA GLY A 634 25.54 -3.22 8.20
C GLY A 634 24.77 -1.93 7.86
N VAL A 635 25.42 -0.91 7.30
CA VAL A 635 24.78 0.39 7.06
C VAL A 635 23.91 0.42 5.80
N VAL A 636 22.63 0.70 5.98
CA VAL A 636 21.63 0.82 4.91
C VAL A 636 20.90 2.16 5.03
N THR A 637 20.72 2.87 3.93
CA THR A 637 20.07 4.19 3.96
C THR A 637 19.10 4.42 2.82
N CYS A 638 18.13 5.29 3.06
CA CYS A 638 17.36 5.89 1.98
C CYS A 638 18.15 7.04 1.36
N THR A 639 17.63 7.62 0.27
CA THR A 639 18.21 8.80 -0.38
C THR A 639 18.29 10.04 0.53
N GLY A 640 17.36 10.19 1.47
CA GLY A 640 17.35 11.32 2.40
C GLY A 640 17.11 12.68 1.76
N ARG A 641 17.32 13.74 2.55
CA ARG A 641 17.02 15.14 2.20
C ARG A 641 17.81 15.68 1.02
N GLU A 642 18.88 15.00 0.60
CA GLU A 642 19.68 15.37 -0.57
C GLU A 642 18.81 15.53 -1.83
N PHE A 643 17.89 14.57 -2.06
CA PHE A 643 16.99 14.59 -3.23
C PHE A 643 15.52 14.35 -2.91
N CYS A 644 15.22 13.59 -1.85
CA CYS A 644 13.86 13.15 -1.57
C CYS A 644 12.99 14.33 -1.08
N ASN A 645 11.80 14.48 -1.70
CA ASN A 645 10.82 15.51 -1.33
C ASN A 645 10.25 15.34 0.08
N TYR A 646 10.23 14.11 0.61
CA TYR A 646 9.63 13.79 1.91
C TYR A 646 10.63 13.81 3.08
N ALA A 647 11.92 13.65 2.79
CA ALA A 647 12.92 13.48 3.84
C ALA A 647 13.16 14.79 4.60
N LEU A 648 13.13 14.68 5.93
CA LEU A 648 13.36 15.75 6.91
C LEU A 648 14.86 15.99 7.14
N VAL A 649 15.67 14.93 7.03
CA VAL A 649 17.11 14.96 7.30
C VAL A 649 17.93 14.29 6.20
N GLU A 650 19.21 14.63 6.12
CA GLU A 650 20.17 13.96 5.23
C GLU A 650 20.55 12.59 5.83
N THR A 651 20.83 11.58 5.00
CA THR A 651 21.06 10.20 5.46
C THR A 651 22.36 9.60 4.94
N LYS A 652 22.59 9.59 3.62
CA LYS A 652 23.70 8.85 2.98
C LYS A 652 25.07 9.36 3.44
N ALA A 653 25.29 10.67 3.39
CA ALA A 653 26.60 11.25 3.72
C ALA A 653 26.90 11.09 5.22
N ARG A 654 25.89 11.32 6.06
CA ARG A 654 25.99 11.13 7.51
C ARG A 654 26.28 9.68 7.87
N ALA A 655 25.48 8.74 7.37
CA ALA A 655 25.62 7.33 7.73
C ALA A 655 26.92 6.72 7.24
N LYS A 656 27.39 7.05 6.01
CA LYS A 656 28.69 6.58 5.52
C LYS A 656 29.82 7.01 6.45
N ARG A 657 29.82 8.29 6.86
CA ARG A 657 30.81 8.81 7.81
C ARG A 657 30.69 8.15 9.18
N TRP A 658 29.49 8.05 9.71
CA TRP A 658 29.25 7.49 11.04
C TRP A 658 29.60 6.01 11.13
N ALA A 659 29.33 5.22 10.09
CA ALA A 659 29.69 3.81 10.06
C ALA A 659 31.22 3.62 10.13
N ALA A 660 31.98 4.35 9.29
CA ALA A 660 33.44 4.33 9.34
C ALA A 660 33.99 4.82 10.69
N GLU A 661 33.40 5.87 11.25
CA GLU A 661 33.75 6.41 12.58
C GLU A 661 33.48 5.39 13.70
N LEU A 662 32.39 4.63 13.63
CA LEU A 662 32.05 3.60 14.61
C LEU A 662 32.97 2.37 14.48
N ASP A 663 33.32 1.95 13.26
CA ASP A 663 34.30 0.88 13.02
C ASP A 663 35.68 1.20 13.60
N GLU A 664 36.05 2.49 13.71
CA GLU A 664 37.29 2.93 14.35
C GLU A 664 37.18 3.05 15.89
N ARG A 665 35.99 3.38 16.41
CA ARG A 665 35.77 3.70 17.83
C ARG A 665 35.40 2.50 18.68
N VAL A 666 34.70 1.55 18.09
CA VAL A 666 34.02 0.46 18.78
C VAL A 666 34.63 -0.86 18.34
N ASP A 667 35.09 -1.64 19.32
CA ASP A 667 35.44 -3.03 19.12
C ASP A 667 34.20 -3.85 19.47
N ILE A 668 33.71 -4.70 18.56
CA ILE A 668 32.57 -5.57 18.81
C ILE A 668 32.84 -6.93 18.17
N ASP A 669 32.61 -8.00 18.92
CA ASP A 669 32.76 -9.38 18.46
C ASP A 669 31.54 -9.83 17.61
N GLN A 670 31.27 -9.08 16.54
CA GLN A 670 30.23 -9.36 15.55
C GLN A 670 30.75 -8.97 14.17
N ASP A 671 30.54 -9.82 13.17
CA ASP A 671 30.94 -9.53 11.79
C ASP A 671 30.11 -8.39 11.15
N ARG A 672 28.96 -8.06 11.77
CA ARG A 672 28.00 -7.07 11.26
C ARG A 672 27.19 -6.49 12.42
N VAL A 673 27.00 -5.17 12.40
CA VAL A 673 25.98 -4.48 13.22
C VAL A 673 25.01 -3.75 12.31
N GLY A 674 23.74 -4.14 12.33
CA GLY A 674 22.71 -3.55 11.48
C GLY A 674 22.42 -2.09 11.84
N LEU A 675 22.63 -1.18 10.89
CA LEU A 675 22.36 0.25 11.06
C LEU A 675 21.54 0.80 9.89
N ARG A 676 20.25 1.03 10.12
CA ARG A 676 19.32 1.43 9.07
C ARG A 676 18.81 2.85 9.24
N PHE A 677 19.06 3.74 8.29
CA PHE A 677 18.68 5.16 8.40
C PHE A 677 17.71 5.64 7.31
N SER A 678 16.46 5.88 7.71
CA SER A 678 15.45 6.56 6.91
C SER A 678 15.31 8.02 7.31
N GLY A 679 15.25 8.94 6.33
CA GLY A 679 15.14 10.37 6.60
C GLY A 679 13.73 10.88 6.90
N CYS A 680 12.73 10.00 6.95
CA CYS A 680 11.31 10.27 7.29
C CYS A 680 10.59 8.95 7.61
N THR A 681 9.30 9.03 7.90
CA THR A 681 8.46 7.89 8.32
C THR A 681 8.15 6.85 7.24
N ALA A 682 8.35 7.19 5.96
CA ALA A 682 8.10 6.27 4.85
C ALA A 682 8.95 4.97 4.89
N SER A 683 10.00 4.94 5.72
CA SER A 683 10.77 3.72 6.04
C SER A 683 11.41 3.06 4.79
N CYS A 684 11.91 3.86 3.86
CA CYS A 684 12.55 3.33 2.63
C CYS A 684 13.82 2.51 2.92
N ALA A 685 14.55 2.81 4.00
CA ALA A 685 15.71 2.05 4.47
C ALA A 685 15.34 0.90 5.42
N GLN A 686 14.05 0.76 5.75
CA GLN A 686 13.52 -0.29 6.61
C GLN A 686 14.07 -0.25 8.07
N PRO A 687 14.12 0.90 8.79
CA PRO A 687 14.74 0.98 10.13
C PRO A 687 14.19 0.01 11.19
N GLN A 688 13.00 -0.56 10.99
CA GLN A 688 12.37 -1.44 11.96
C GLN A 688 12.89 -2.88 11.95
N ILE A 689 13.77 -3.28 11.02
CA ILE A 689 14.05 -4.71 10.77
C ILE A 689 15.48 -5.17 11.10
N ASP A 690 16.25 -4.35 11.82
CA ASP A 690 17.65 -4.64 12.14
C ASP A 690 18.00 -4.20 13.57
N ASP A 691 19.25 -4.45 13.98
CA ASP A 691 19.73 -4.15 15.34
C ASP A 691 19.44 -2.70 15.75
N ILE A 692 19.74 -1.73 14.87
CA ILE A 692 19.59 -0.29 15.12
C ILE A 692 18.85 0.40 13.96
N GLY A 693 17.69 0.96 14.27
CA GLY A 693 16.87 1.76 13.37
C GLY A 693 16.98 3.25 13.66
N LEU A 694 17.16 4.06 12.62
CA LEU A 694 17.16 5.52 12.69
C LEU A 694 16.06 6.10 11.80
N ARG A 695 15.21 6.95 12.37
CA ARG A 695 14.18 7.72 11.65
C ARG A 695 14.41 9.21 11.84
N GLY A 696 14.67 9.90 10.73
CA GLY A 696 14.92 11.34 10.72
C GLY A 696 13.71 12.14 11.15
N GLU A 697 13.94 13.09 12.04
CA GLU A 697 12.91 13.91 12.68
C GLU A 697 13.41 15.36 12.88
N THR A 698 12.55 16.21 13.43
CA THR A 698 12.95 17.57 13.85
C THR A 698 12.64 17.78 15.33
N ARG A 699 13.39 18.67 15.98
CA ARG A 699 13.13 19.09 17.36
C ARG A 699 13.19 20.59 17.50
N GLN A 700 12.34 21.13 18.37
CA GLN A 700 12.31 22.54 18.73
C GLN A 700 13.28 22.78 19.90
N THR A 701 14.15 23.78 19.75
CA THR A 701 15.04 24.28 20.81
C THR A 701 14.85 25.79 20.96
N ASP A 702 15.47 26.37 21.99
CA ASP A 702 15.50 27.83 22.20
C ASP A 702 16.13 28.58 21.01
N ASP A 703 17.05 27.92 20.29
CA ASP A 703 17.77 28.47 19.13
C ASP A 703 17.05 28.22 17.79
N GLY A 704 15.93 27.47 17.78
CA GLY A 704 15.10 27.21 16.60
C GLY A 704 14.78 25.73 16.37
N VAL A 705 14.42 25.39 15.14
CA VAL A 705 14.20 23.98 14.73
C VAL A 705 15.53 23.40 14.27
N GLU A 706 15.91 22.26 14.86
CA GLU A 706 17.09 21.51 14.42
C GLU A 706 16.75 20.07 14.02
N SER A 707 17.66 19.44 13.26
CA SER A 707 17.51 18.05 12.84
C SER A 707 17.74 17.09 14.02
N ALA A 708 16.88 16.08 14.11
CA ALA A 708 16.93 15.05 15.13
C ALA A 708 16.73 13.66 14.50
N VAL A 709 16.81 12.62 15.32
CA VAL A 709 16.55 11.24 14.93
C VAL A 709 15.84 10.51 16.06
N ASP A 710 14.84 9.71 15.72
CA ASP A 710 14.32 8.68 16.61
C ASP A 710 15.18 7.42 16.44
N ILE A 711 15.54 6.79 17.56
CA ILE A 711 16.33 5.55 17.58
C ILE A 711 15.45 4.39 18.01
N ALA A 712 15.40 3.35 17.18
CA ALA A 712 14.81 2.06 17.50
C ALA A 712 15.88 0.97 17.61
N VAL A 713 15.62 -0.06 18.43
CA VAL A 713 16.54 -1.19 18.61
C VAL A 713 15.81 -2.52 18.69
N GLY A 714 16.51 -3.62 18.38
CA GLY A 714 16.01 -4.99 18.61
C GLY A 714 15.24 -5.63 17.45
N GLY A 715 15.30 -5.05 16.24
CA GLY A 715 14.61 -5.57 15.07
C GLY A 715 15.34 -6.75 14.42
N LYS A 716 14.58 -7.70 13.86
CA LYS A 716 15.09 -8.81 13.03
C LYS A 716 13.95 -9.47 12.26
N LEU A 717 14.27 -10.07 11.11
CA LEU A 717 13.35 -10.86 10.29
C LEU A 717 13.70 -12.37 10.33
N ASN A 718 12.95 -13.18 9.58
CA ASN A 718 13.09 -14.61 9.40
C ASN A 718 12.72 -15.39 10.68
N VAL A 719 13.66 -16.14 11.26
CA VAL A 719 13.39 -16.95 12.45
C VAL A 719 13.10 -16.03 13.65
N ASP A 720 11.86 -16.08 14.17
CA ASP A 720 11.31 -15.19 15.22
C ASP A 720 11.33 -13.69 14.80
N PRO A 721 10.51 -13.32 13.80
CA PRO A 721 10.52 -11.97 13.26
C PRO A 721 9.88 -11.00 14.26
N GLN A 722 10.62 -9.97 14.65
CA GLN A 722 10.13 -8.90 15.52
C GLN A 722 10.69 -7.56 15.06
N PHE A 723 9.82 -6.54 15.01
CA PHE A 723 10.25 -5.19 14.69
C PHE A 723 10.97 -4.54 15.86
N ALA A 724 11.88 -3.63 15.55
CA ALA A 724 12.59 -2.81 16.52
C ALA A 724 11.63 -1.90 17.30
N THR A 725 11.90 -1.73 18.59
CA THR A 725 11.15 -0.83 19.47
C THR A 725 11.74 0.58 19.40
N TRP A 726 10.92 1.61 19.19
CA TRP A 726 11.35 3.01 19.22
C TRP A 726 11.59 3.48 20.66
N ILE A 727 12.86 3.56 21.08
CA ILE A 727 13.24 3.82 22.47
C ILE A 727 13.54 5.30 22.72
N ALA A 728 14.35 5.92 21.86
CA ALA A 728 14.86 7.27 22.10
C ALA A 728 14.37 8.24 21.02
N PRO A 729 13.28 8.98 21.27
CA PRO A 729 12.75 9.94 20.30
C PRO A 729 13.61 11.21 20.24
N ARG A 730 13.69 11.82 19.06
CA ARG A 730 14.24 13.17 18.83
C ARG A 730 15.63 13.41 19.44
N VAL A 731 16.50 12.41 19.40
CA VAL A 731 17.91 12.55 19.77
C VAL A 731 18.55 13.57 18.82
N PRO A 732 19.33 14.56 19.32
CA PRO A 732 20.07 15.48 18.44
C PRO A 732 20.87 14.70 17.42
N ILE A 733 20.74 15.06 16.14
CA ILE A 733 21.18 14.18 15.06
C ILE A 733 22.69 13.90 15.08
N GLU A 734 23.52 14.83 15.56
CA GLU A 734 24.97 14.63 15.66
C GLU A 734 25.38 13.76 16.86
N SER A 735 24.47 13.48 17.79
CA SER A 735 24.71 12.62 18.96
C SER A 735 24.40 11.14 18.68
N ALA A 736 23.93 10.79 17.48
CA ALA A 736 23.58 9.41 17.14
C ALA A 736 24.77 8.43 17.24
N PRO A 737 25.98 8.74 16.73
CA PRO A 737 27.13 7.84 16.89
C PRO A 737 27.48 7.59 18.36
N ASP A 738 27.51 8.64 19.18
CA ASP A 738 27.80 8.50 20.62
C ASP A 738 26.73 7.64 21.33
N ALA A 739 25.47 7.72 20.91
CA ALA A 739 24.39 6.89 21.45
C ALA A 739 24.59 5.41 21.10
N ILE A 740 24.98 5.13 19.86
CA ILE A 740 25.28 3.77 19.38
C ILE A 740 26.51 3.20 20.10
N GLU A 741 27.59 3.98 20.24
CA GLU A 741 28.79 3.59 21.00
C GLU A 741 28.44 3.20 22.44
N ARG A 742 27.58 3.99 23.12
CA ARG A 742 27.12 3.65 24.48
C ARG A 742 26.28 2.38 24.52
N LEU A 743 25.44 2.13 23.51
CA LEU A 743 24.66 0.90 23.41
C LEU A 743 25.57 -0.32 23.28
N VAL A 744 26.58 -0.26 22.41
CA VAL A 744 27.52 -1.38 22.24
C VAL A 744 28.34 -1.62 23.50
N ALA A 745 28.80 -0.56 24.19
CA ALA A 745 29.49 -0.72 25.46
C ALA A 745 28.62 -1.41 26.55
N VAL A 746 27.30 -1.25 26.49
CA VAL A 746 26.37 -2.01 27.34
C VAL A 746 26.31 -3.46 26.90
N PHE A 747 26.25 -3.72 25.59
CA PHE A 747 26.29 -5.08 25.03
C PHE A 747 27.52 -5.86 25.44
N GLU A 748 28.72 -5.30 25.32
CA GLU A 748 29.95 -5.97 25.74
C GLU A 748 29.99 -6.26 27.25
N ARG A 749 29.40 -5.39 28.07
CA ARG A 749 29.41 -5.54 29.53
C ARG A 749 28.38 -6.56 30.03
N GLU A 750 27.19 -6.54 29.45
CA GLU A 750 25.98 -7.17 29.98
C GLU A 750 25.45 -8.31 29.10
N GLY A 751 25.75 -8.33 27.80
CA GLY A 751 25.27 -9.31 26.81
C GLY A 751 25.92 -10.68 26.88
N ARG A 752 26.40 -11.13 28.05
CA ARG A 752 27.13 -12.40 28.20
C ARG A 752 26.35 -13.64 27.80
N ASP A 753 25.01 -13.54 27.84
CA ASP A 753 24.09 -14.60 27.46
C ASP A 753 23.42 -14.34 26.09
N CYS A 754 23.89 -13.34 25.34
CA CYS A 754 23.37 -12.95 24.02
C CYS A 754 24.46 -13.14 22.96
N GLU A 755 24.11 -13.71 21.81
CA GLU A 755 25.03 -13.84 20.67
C GLU A 755 25.02 -12.58 19.82
N GLN A 756 23.89 -11.89 19.76
CA GLN A 756 23.66 -10.75 18.86
C GLN A 756 23.12 -9.52 19.59
N LEU A 757 23.37 -8.32 19.06
CA LEU A 757 22.99 -7.07 19.71
C LEU A 757 21.47 -6.95 19.93
N HIS A 758 20.66 -7.29 18.92
CA HIS A 758 19.20 -7.24 19.04
C HIS A 758 18.64 -8.11 20.17
N GLU A 759 19.29 -9.23 20.52
CA GLU A 759 18.82 -10.13 21.58
C GLU A 759 18.90 -9.45 22.95
N LEU A 760 20.01 -8.74 23.21
CA LEU A 760 20.12 -7.92 24.41
C LEU A 760 19.07 -6.83 24.42
N CYS A 761 18.87 -6.14 23.29
CA CYS A 761 17.88 -5.06 23.20
C CYS A 761 16.44 -5.55 23.47
N ARG A 762 16.10 -6.79 23.12
CA ARG A 762 14.79 -7.39 23.43
C ARG A 762 14.63 -7.80 24.89
N LEU A 763 15.74 -8.09 25.58
CA LEU A 763 15.74 -8.53 26.99
C LEU A 763 15.89 -7.37 27.97
N ALA A 764 16.56 -6.30 27.56
CA ALA A 764 16.76 -5.11 28.37
C ALA A 764 15.46 -4.34 28.59
N ASP A 765 15.37 -3.65 29.72
CA ASP A 765 14.24 -2.78 30.04
C ASP A 765 14.29 -1.49 29.20
N ASP A 766 13.12 -1.04 28.73
CA ASP A 766 13.01 0.13 27.84
C ASP A 766 13.53 1.42 28.51
N ASP A 767 13.27 1.64 29.80
CA ASP A 767 13.77 2.82 30.52
C ASP A 767 15.30 2.77 30.59
N ARG A 768 15.87 1.57 30.80
CA ARG A 768 17.30 1.38 30.79
C ARG A 768 17.92 1.67 29.43
N LEU A 769 17.31 1.22 28.34
CA LEU A 769 17.78 1.53 26.98
C LEU A 769 17.66 3.03 26.69
N ALA A 770 16.60 3.69 27.16
CA ALA A 770 16.42 5.13 27.01
C ALA A 770 17.52 5.92 27.72
N GLU A 771 17.89 5.55 28.96
CA GLU A 771 19.02 6.15 29.69
C GLU A 771 20.34 6.07 28.91
N VAL A 772 20.56 4.96 28.19
CA VAL A 772 21.79 4.72 27.42
C VAL A 772 21.78 5.54 26.13
N LEU A 773 20.66 5.58 25.43
CA LEU A 773 20.54 6.21 24.11
C LEU A 773 20.39 7.73 24.19
N HIS A 774 19.81 8.29 25.25
CA HIS A 774 19.73 9.74 25.42
C HIS A 774 21.08 10.37 25.85
N PRO A 775 21.41 11.58 25.38
CA PRO A 775 22.58 12.30 25.88
C PRO A 775 22.36 12.69 27.35
N ALA A 776 23.42 12.63 28.16
CA ALA A 776 23.37 12.92 29.62
C ALA A 776 22.87 14.34 30.01
N ALA A 777 22.67 15.23 29.04
CA ALA A 777 22.23 16.62 29.24
C ALA A 777 20.76 16.87 28.86
N ILE A 778 20.00 15.86 28.45
CA ILE A 778 18.58 15.98 28.08
C ILE A 778 17.74 15.25 29.15
N ASP A 779 16.82 15.96 29.80
CA ASP A 779 15.87 15.35 30.73
C ASP A 779 14.89 14.46 29.94
N PRO A 780 14.77 13.15 30.25
CA PRO A 780 13.85 12.23 29.57
C PRO A 780 12.39 12.74 29.55
N VAL A 781 12.00 13.53 30.57
CA VAL A 781 10.64 14.08 30.69
C VAL A 781 10.37 15.20 29.68
N GLU A 782 11.37 16.03 29.36
CA GLU A 782 11.24 17.07 28.32
C GLU A 782 11.20 16.48 26.90
N ALA A 783 11.83 15.33 26.68
CA ALA A 783 11.76 14.60 25.42
C ALA A 783 10.35 14.01 25.17
N ALA A 784 9.72 13.45 26.21
CA ALA A 784 8.37 12.87 26.14
C ALA A 784 7.25 13.92 26.06
N ALA A 785 7.38 15.07 26.73
CA ALA A 785 6.32 16.09 26.81
C ALA A 785 5.99 16.81 25.48
N ASN A 786 6.87 16.72 24.48
CA ASN A 786 6.59 17.21 23.12
C ASN A 786 6.00 16.11 22.20
N GLY A 787 5.67 14.95 22.76
CA GLY A 787 5.02 13.81 22.10
C GLY A 787 3.50 13.93 22.14
N GLY A 788 2.94 14.83 21.34
CA GLY A 788 1.51 14.78 21.02
C GLY A 788 1.25 13.56 20.13
N ARG A 789 0.89 12.43 20.74
CA ARG A 789 0.04 11.42 20.11
C ARG A 789 -1.30 12.09 19.85
N THR A 790 -1.65 12.31 18.59
CA THR A 790 -3.06 12.35 18.21
C THR A 790 -3.55 10.92 18.26
N ASP A 791 -4.03 10.49 19.43
CA ASP A 791 -4.96 9.38 19.49
C ASP A 791 -6.21 9.87 18.75
N ALA A 792 -6.36 9.43 17.50
CA ALA A 792 -7.59 9.58 16.75
C ALA A 792 -8.48 8.38 17.11
N ASP A 793 -9.56 8.67 17.83
CA ASP A 793 -10.82 7.93 17.69
C ASP A 793 -11.28 7.96 16.23
#